data_AF-A0A067MB53-F1
#
_entry.id   AF-A0A067MB53-F1
#
_cell.length_a   1.000
_cell.length_b   1.000
_cell.length_c   1.000
_cell.angle_alpha   90.00
_cell.angle_beta   90.00
_cell.angle_gamma   90.00
#
_symmetry.space_group_name_H-M   'P 1'
#
loop_
_entity.id
_entity.type
_entity.pdbx_description
1 polymer ?
#
loop_
_entity_poly.entity_id
_entity_poly.type
_entity_poly.pdbx_seq_one_letter_code
_entity_poly.pdbx_strand_id
1 'polypeptide(L)'
;MQVDAGANLNLLDRHVGANMRRFLAHVLRHPDSTADVDYLTVGVDAKGTDLQGHTYLDRAVWLGSPSAVKALLHRDASPNGRGLGGRMPLHYAFNLMQHPDGAGAIQALVDAGANVNATADSDGNTPLHIAVSRACPPAFRIMFARGEAPKAKYCFSDRFLDAPGGTDLMISLIEDGRLECDFADGYDSILCHAIQRGSLAAIRRLMDGLDIPDDQWDTHFRYLTELIGHPGGKQGSLALTEEGGLIDATNKDDASLLRLAVTKPSCRAVQFLLRQGAYLRAGGTLRAVPPQSVVKMLEDPDGISTVLQLVRAGMTVNNASRYHMKIRSRPSCFKLIGELRKLLEMDLPSVHSACINFLSTFYPLLECYPSDSPLHELEIEPMKMEKSEQGGFSDCCEGIFLGRHKVAMKALRAHVVGGEVAARRMQREVNVWRKLNHPNVLPFIGWCILESKAYMISPWMENGDALTYVKKRPQANRLQLLAQVAEGLDYLHTGPKNPVIHGDLKAANVLISSAGVARIADFGLSELVEGEKAPRCSTAWYCGGNPRWQAPELLNASTNEEARRTKETDCFAYGRVMLEIFTGQVPFFYLSTNTLSIFNMVRNGQFPDRPLGKDIVAKGLDDRVWELMKTCWSMDPTQRLSAAEILKRLEDALRRHCDDDSNSEGSANPRPEKRARVVVKVEEVDA
;
A
#
# COMPACT_ATOMS: atom_id res chain seq x y z
N MET A 1 35.98 44.09 -7.14
CA MET A 1 36.02 44.57 -5.75
C MET A 1 34.58 44.75 -5.30
N GLN A 2 33.98 43.71 -4.70
CA GLN A 2 32.69 43.84 -4.04
C GLN A 2 32.93 44.67 -2.78
N VAL A 3 32.14 45.71 -2.59
CA VAL A 3 32.17 46.49 -1.36
C VAL A 3 31.30 45.72 -0.37
N ASP A 4 31.90 44.83 0.42
CA ASP A 4 31.23 44.26 1.59
C ASP A 4 30.82 45.41 2.51
N ALA A 5 29.69 45.26 3.21
CA ALA A 5 29.20 46.21 4.20
C ALA A 5 30.33 46.55 5.19
N GLY A 6 30.98 47.70 4.98
CA GLY A 6 32.30 47.99 5.54
C GLY A 6 33.28 48.55 4.51
N ALA A 7 32.83 49.46 3.64
CA ALA A 7 33.65 50.06 2.60
C ALA A 7 34.99 50.58 3.18
N ASN A 8 36.11 49.99 2.75
CA ASN A 8 37.43 50.47 3.10
C ASN A 8 37.65 51.85 2.45
N LEU A 9 37.39 52.91 3.21
CA LEU A 9 37.55 54.31 2.82
C LEU A 9 38.96 54.64 2.29
N ASN A 10 39.96 53.80 2.56
CA ASN A 10 41.32 53.95 2.01
C ASN A 10 41.39 53.75 0.50
N LEU A 11 40.33 53.22 -0.13
CA LEU A 11 40.15 53.10 -1.57
C LEU A 11 39.51 54.35 -2.20
N LEU A 12 39.00 55.29 -1.38
CA LEU A 12 38.61 56.61 -1.86
C LEU A 12 39.90 57.38 -2.15
N ASP A 13 40.16 57.53 -3.43
CA ASP A 13 41.31 58.23 -3.98
C ASP A 13 41.49 59.63 -3.32
N ARG A 14 42.70 60.20 -3.39
CA ARG A 14 43.00 61.58 -2.92
C ARG A 14 42.08 62.65 -3.56
N HIS A 15 41.37 62.22 -4.59
CA HIS A 15 40.58 62.93 -5.58
C HIS A 15 39.10 63.16 -5.22
N VAL A 16 38.58 62.63 -4.11
CA VAL A 16 37.20 62.89 -3.65
C VAL A 16 37.09 64.23 -2.89
N GLY A 17 38.21 64.89 -2.58
CA GLY A 17 38.23 66.12 -1.76
C GLY A 17 38.11 65.82 -0.26
N ALA A 18 38.65 66.69 0.59
CA ALA A 18 38.71 66.45 2.04
C ALA A 18 37.32 66.54 2.70
N ASN A 19 36.48 67.47 2.27
CA ASN A 19 35.14 67.69 2.81
C ASN A 19 34.21 66.53 2.49
N MET A 20 34.25 66.02 1.27
CA MET A 20 33.42 64.89 0.85
C MET A 20 33.89 63.56 1.47
N ARG A 21 35.20 63.35 1.63
CA ARG A 21 35.70 62.19 2.40
C ARG A 21 35.25 62.24 3.85
N ARG A 22 35.21 63.41 4.48
CA ARG A 22 34.66 63.58 5.83
C ARG A 22 33.16 63.28 5.86
N PHE A 23 32.39 63.79 4.89
CA PHE A 23 30.97 63.50 4.77
C PHE A 23 30.71 62.00 4.58
N LEU A 24 31.30 61.36 3.57
CA LEU A 24 31.14 59.93 3.33
C LEU A 24 31.62 59.09 4.53
N ALA A 25 32.74 59.46 5.16
CA ALA A 25 33.24 58.75 6.34
C ALA A 25 32.38 58.98 7.60
N HIS A 26 31.64 60.08 7.68
CA HIS A 26 30.69 60.37 8.76
C HIS A 26 29.41 59.56 8.57
N VAL A 27 28.81 59.63 7.38
CA VAL A 27 27.57 58.92 7.04
C VAL A 27 27.77 57.40 7.04
N LEU A 28 28.95 56.91 6.64
CA LEU A 28 29.29 55.48 6.75
C LEU A 28 29.52 55.01 8.20
N ARG A 29 29.83 55.93 9.13
CA ARG A 29 29.98 55.63 10.57
C ARG A 29 28.65 55.75 11.32
N HIS A 30 27.68 56.49 10.79
CA HIS A 30 26.39 56.76 11.43
C HIS A 30 25.21 56.55 10.47
N PRO A 31 25.03 55.34 9.89
CA PRO A 31 24.09 55.09 8.80
C PRO A 31 22.60 55.37 9.13
N ASP A 32 22.20 55.60 10.37
CA ASP A 32 20.79 55.77 10.78
C ASP A 32 20.51 57.12 11.49
N SER A 33 21.44 58.08 11.44
CA SER A 33 21.30 59.37 12.14
C SER A 33 20.62 60.43 11.27
N THR A 34 19.47 60.96 11.71
CA THR A 34 18.86 62.16 11.11
C THR A 34 19.73 63.42 11.26
N ALA A 35 20.74 63.39 12.13
CA ALA A 35 21.72 64.47 12.30
C ALA A 35 22.69 64.62 11.11
N ASP A 36 22.75 63.67 10.19
CA ASP A 36 23.64 63.72 9.02
C ASP A 36 23.23 64.79 8.00
N VAL A 37 21.96 65.22 8.02
CA VAL A 37 21.45 66.33 7.20
C VAL A 37 22.11 67.66 7.62
N ASP A 38 22.44 67.80 8.91
CA ASP A 38 23.12 68.97 9.48
C ASP A 38 24.63 68.95 9.19
N TYR A 39 25.26 67.79 8.99
CA TYR A 39 26.70 67.72 8.67
C TYR A 39 27.05 68.23 7.25
N LEU A 40 26.07 68.26 6.34
CA LEU A 40 26.23 68.85 5.00
C LEU A 40 26.29 70.39 4.99
N THR A 41 26.01 71.06 6.12
CA THR A 41 25.81 72.53 6.14
C THR A 41 27.06 73.37 5.88
N VAL A 42 28.28 72.80 5.88
CA VAL A 42 29.51 73.57 5.61
C VAL A 42 30.33 72.96 4.48
N GLY A 43 30.07 73.42 3.25
CA GLY A 43 31.03 73.38 2.13
C GLY A 43 31.05 72.14 1.22
N VAL A 44 29.99 71.33 1.18
CA VAL A 44 29.83 70.23 0.20
C VAL A 44 28.75 70.59 -0.83
N ASP A 45 29.13 70.73 -2.09
CA ASP A 45 28.19 70.90 -3.20
C ASP A 45 27.55 69.55 -3.56
N ALA A 46 26.27 69.36 -3.24
CA ALA A 46 25.54 68.12 -3.52
C ALA A 46 25.44 67.78 -5.02
N LYS A 47 25.66 68.76 -5.90
CA LYS A 47 25.69 68.61 -7.37
C LYS A 47 27.10 68.44 -7.91
N GLY A 48 28.09 68.45 -7.03
CA GLY A 48 29.50 68.32 -7.36
C GLY A 48 29.87 66.94 -7.90
N THR A 49 31.03 66.91 -8.56
CA THR A 49 31.71 65.68 -8.99
C THR A 49 33.05 65.56 -8.28
N ASP A 50 33.51 64.34 -8.08
CA ASP A 50 34.91 64.11 -7.70
C ASP A 50 35.86 64.34 -8.89
N LEU A 51 37.18 64.33 -8.66
CA LEU A 51 38.14 64.60 -9.75
C LEU A 51 38.17 63.50 -10.84
N GLN A 52 37.41 62.41 -10.68
CA GLN A 52 37.20 61.38 -11.71
C GLN A 52 35.87 61.59 -12.48
N GLY A 53 35.13 62.65 -12.16
CA GLY A 53 33.86 62.99 -12.82
C GLY A 53 32.65 62.21 -12.30
N HIS A 54 32.76 61.45 -11.21
CA HIS A 54 31.60 60.80 -10.60
C HIS A 54 30.80 61.81 -9.79
N THR A 55 29.48 61.81 -9.96
CA THR A 55 28.63 62.57 -9.05
C THR A 55 28.71 61.98 -7.65
N TYR A 56 28.57 62.87 -6.68
CA TYR A 56 28.54 62.49 -5.28
C TYR A 56 27.41 61.51 -4.94
N LEU A 57 26.27 61.62 -5.63
CA LEU A 57 25.17 60.67 -5.51
C LEU A 57 25.54 59.29 -6.10
N ASP A 58 26.17 59.24 -7.26
CA ASP A 58 26.65 57.99 -7.87
C ASP A 58 27.61 57.24 -6.94
N ARG A 59 28.53 57.98 -6.29
CA ARG A 59 29.46 57.42 -5.32
C ARG A 59 28.75 56.88 -4.07
N ALA A 60 27.74 57.60 -3.56
CA ALA A 60 26.96 57.15 -2.41
C ALA A 60 26.19 55.85 -2.69
N VAL A 61 25.62 55.70 -3.88
CA VAL A 61 24.95 54.46 -4.30
C VAL A 61 25.96 53.34 -4.51
N TRP A 62 27.09 53.62 -5.17
CA TRP A 62 28.16 52.64 -5.37
C TRP A 62 28.73 52.10 -4.06
N LEU A 63 28.83 52.94 -3.03
CA LEU A 63 29.26 52.54 -1.69
C LEU A 63 28.18 51.80 -0.89
N GLY A 64 26.94 51.72 -1.38
CA GLY A 64 25.84 51.06 -0.69
C GLY A 64 25.37 51.80 0.56
N SER A 65 25.33 53.14 0.55
CA SER A 65 24.93 53.96 1.70
C SER A 65 23.55 54.61 1.51
N PRO A 66 22.47 54.05 2.09
CA PRO A 66 21.11 54.60 1.94
C PRO A 66 20.93 56.01 2.47
N SER A 67 21.54 56.34 3.60
CA SER A 67 21.38 57.65 4.25
C SER A 67 22.11 58.76 3.52
N ALA A 68 23.29 58.47 2.94
CA ALA A 68 23.98 59.42 2.06
C ALA A 68 23.14 59.71 0.80
N VAL A 69 22.51 58.68 0.23
CA VAL A 69 21.62 58.82 -0.93
C VAL A 69 20.44 59.71 -0.59
N LYS A 70 19.71 59.43 0.50
CA LYS A 70 18.56 60.24 0.94
C LYS A 70 18.97 61.70 1.20
N ALA A 71 20.08 61.93 1.91
CA ALA A 71 20.57 63.27 2.23
C ALA A 71 20.98 64.08 0.99
N LEU A 72 21.66 63.45 0.02
CA LEU A 72 22.05 64.10 -1.23
C LEU A 72 20.82 64.42 -2.11
N LEU A 73 19.84 63.53 -2.17
CA LEU A 73 18.58 63.78 -2.89
C LEU A 73 17.78 64.94 -2.30
N HIS A 74 17.73 65.08 -0.97
CA HIS A 74 17.12 66.23 -0.29
C HIS A 74 17.78 67.57 -0.62
N ARG A 75 19.00 67.56 -1.21
CA ARG A 75 19.75 68.74 -1.64
C ARG A 75 19.79 68.88 -3.17
N ASP A 76 18.78 68.35 -3.86
CA ASP A 76 18.62 68.42 -5.31
C ASP A 76 19.77 67.78 -6.11
N ALA A 77 20.46 66.78 -5.54
CA ALA A 77 21.42 65.99 -6.32
C ALA A 77 20.70 65.28 -7.47
N SER A 78 21.24 65.37 -8.69
CA SER A 78 20.61 64.76 -9.84
C SER A 78 20.64 63.23 -9.75
N PRO A 79 19.49 62.53 -9.74
CA PRO A 79 19.44 61.07 -9.73
C PRO A 79 19.93 60.44 -11.04
N ASN A 80 20.11 61.27 -12.08
CA ASN A 80 20.48 60.86 -13.43
C ASN A 80 21.91 61.26 -13.82
N GLY A 81 22.72 61.75 -12.87
CA GLY A 81 24.12 62.07 -13.11
C GLY A 81 24.89 60.83 -13.59
N ARG A 82 25.66 60.97 -14.67
CA ARG A 82 26.48 59.86 -15.21
C ARG A 82 27.88 59.92 -14.65
N GLY A 83 28.37 58.81 -14.10
CA GLY A 83 29.76 58.63 -13.68
C GLY A 83 30.64 58.06 -14.80
N LEU A 84 31.84 57.61 -14.43
CA LEU A 84 32.77 56.94 -15.35
C LEU A 84 32.11 55.68 -15.98
N GLY A 85 32.24 55.51 -17.30
CA GLY A 85 31.60 54.42 -18.04
C GLY A 85 30.12 54.66 -18.38
N GLY A 86 29.61 55.88 -18.16
CA GLY A 86 28.25 56.28 -18.55
C GLY A 86 27.15 55.73 -17.64
N ARG A 87 27.51 55.06 -16.54
CA ARG A 87 26.58 54.50 -15.55
C ARG A 87 25.94 55.58 -14.69
N MET A 88 24.66 55.38 -14.41
CA MET A 88 23.86 56.20 -13.50
C MET A 88 23.76 55.54 -12.12
N PRO A 89 23.47 56.30 -11.05
CA PRO A 89 23.38 55.78 -9.69
C PRO A 89 22.56 54.48 -9.60
N LEU A 90 21.41 54.40 -10.28
CA LEU A 90 20.54 53.24 -10.24
C LEU A 90 21.16 51.93 -10.80
N HIS A 91 22.19 52.01 -11.65
CA HIS A 91 22.95 50.83 -12.11
C HIS A 91 23.69 50.13 -10.95
N TYR A 92 23.89 50.84 -9.83
CA TYR A 92 24.53 50.33 -8.63
C TYR A 92 23.52 49.99 -7.51
N ALA A 93 22.21 49.93 -7.80
CA ALA A 93 21.16 49.65 -6.82
C ALA A 93 21.40 48.34 -6.01
N PHE A 94 22.03 47.34 -6.61
CA PHE A 94 22.43 46.10 -5.90
C PHE A 94 23.27 46.37 -4.64
N ASN A 95 24.14 47.38 -4.68
CA ASN A 95 25.01 47.71 -3.55
C ASN A 95 24.22 48.30 -2.39
N LEU A 96 23.16 49.08 -2.67
CA LEU A 96 22.24 49.57 -1.63
C LEU A 96 21.50 48.43 -0.95
N MET A 97 21.12 47.39 -1.70
CA MET A 97 20.40 46.24 -1.14
C MET A 97 21.23 45.37 -0.19
N GLN A 98 22.53 45.61 -0.07
CA GLN A 98 23.34 45.02 1.00
C GLN A 98 23.08 45.66 2.37
N HIS A 99 22.33 46.77 2.41
CA HIS A 99 21.95 47.48 3.64
C HIS A 99 20.45 47.28 3.94
N PRO A 100 20.04 47.13 5.22
CA PRO A 100 18.63 46.99 5.61
C PRO A 100 17.71 48.09 5.05
N ASP A 101 18.19 49.34 5.08
CA ASP A 101 17.52 50.52 4.54
C ASP A 101 17.66 50.73 3.01
N GLY A 102 18.31 49.80 2.31
CA GLY A 102 18.60 49.86 0.89
C GLY A 102 17.37 50.06 0.02
N ALA A 103 16.29 49.34 0.33
CA ALA A 103 15.01 49.46 -0.37
C ALA A 103 14.47 50.90 -0.34
N GLY A 104 14.54 51.56 0.82
CA GLY A 104 14.08 52.93 0.97
C GLY A 104 14.91 53.94 0.17
N ALA A 105 16.22 53.72 0.03
CA ALA A 105 17.07 54.58 -0.80
C ALA A 105 16.88 54.37 -2.29
N ILE A 106 16.65 53.14 -2.75
CA ILE A 106 16.29 52.87 -4.14
C ILE A 106 14.94 53.51 -4.45
N GLN A 107 13.97 53.39 -3.54
CA GLN A 107 12.68 54.06 -3.67
C GLN A 107 12.85 55.58 -3.76
N ALA A 108 13.68 56.19 -2.91
CA ALA A 108 13.95 57.63 -2.96
C ALA A 108 14.59 58.08 -4.29
N LEU A 109 15.52 57.30 -4.86
CA LEU A 109 16.09 57.56 -6.18
C LEU A 109 15.04 57.53 -7.28
N VAL A 110 14.20 56.50 -7.28
CA VAL A 110 13.11 56.32 -8.23
C VAL A 110 12.09 57.46 -8.08
N ASP A 111 11.78 57.86 -6.85
CA ASP A 111 10.85 58.95 -6.54
C ASP A 111 11.37 60.31 -6.97
N ALA A 112 12.70 60.52 -6.90
CA ALA A 112 13.38 61.71 -7.39
C ALA A 112 13.50 61.78 -8.93
N GLY A 113 13.05 60.74 -9.66
CA GLY A 113 13.06 60.70 -11.12
C GLY A 113 14.29 60.02 -11.74
N ALA A 114 14.90 59.07 -11.04
CA ALA A 114 15.94 58.20 -11.62
C ALA A 114 15.40 57.45 -12.86
N ASN A 115 16.09 57.54 -14.00
CA ASN A 115 15.72 56.81 -15.21
C ASN A 115 16.06 55.32 -15.08
N VAL A 116 15.04 54.50 -14.87
CA VAL A 116 15.13 53.03 -14.74
C VAL A 116 15.48 52.31 -16.05
N ASN A 117 15.34 52.99 -17.19
CA ASN A 117 15.57 52.45 -18.54
C ASN A 117 16.82 53.02 -19.20
N ALA A 118 17.59 53.83 -18.48
CA ALA A 118 18.83 54.36 -19.02
C ALA A 118 19.79 53.21 -19.32
N THR A 119 20.29 53.16 -20.55
CA THR A 119 21.38 52.27 -20.90
C THR A 119 22.70 52.89 -20.43
N ALA A 120 23.55 52.04 -19.87
CA ALA A 120 24.92 52.37 -19.58
C ALA A 120 25.88 51.35 -20.19
N ASP A 121 27.17 51.70 -20.18
CA ASP A 121 28.29 50.92 -20.69
C ASP A 121 28.22 50.48 -22.16
N SER A 122 29.31 49.86 -22.63
CA SER A 122 29.47 49.34 -23.99
C SER A 122 28.51 48.19 -24.31
N ASP A 123 27.91 47.58 -23.29
CA ASP A 123 27.04 46.41 -23.40
C ASP A 123 25.55 46.82 -23.36
N GLY A 124 25.25 48.09 -23.12
CA GLY A 124 23.89 48.65 -23.21
C GLY A 124 22.94 48.22 -22.09
N ASN A 125 23.48 47.76 -20.95
CA ASN A 125 22.67 47.24 -19.86
C ASN A 125 21.91 48.35 -19.12
N THR A 126 20.63 48.11 -18.81
CA THR A 126 19.84 49.00 -17.94
C THR A 126 19.97 48.60 -16.45
N PRO A 127 19.55 49.45 -15.50
CA PRO A 127 19.48 49.09 -14.08
C PRO A 127 18.72 47.79 -13.80
N LEU A 128 17.64 47.52 -14.56
CA LEU A 128 16.88 46.28 -14.47
C LEU A 128 17.71 45.07 -14.93
N HIS A 129 18.48 45.17 -16.02
CA HIS A 129 19.38 44.09 -16.47
C HIS A 129 20.42 43.75 -15.39
N ILE A 130 20.96 44.76 -14.71
CA ILE A 130 21.92 44.55 -13.63
C ILE A 130 21.26 43.86 -12.45
N ALA A 131 20.04 44.26 -12.05
CA ALA A 131 19.31 43.60 -10.98
C ALA A 131 19.04 42.11 -11.26
N VAL A 132 18.73 41.75 -12.51
CA VAL A 132 18.59 40.35 -12.95
C VAL A 132 19.94 39.63 -12.87
N SER A 133 20.99 40.17 -13.48
CA SER A 133 22.33 39.55 -13.50
C SER A 133 22.93 39.33 -12.10
N ARG A 134 22.54 40.15 -11.14
CA ARG A 134 22.99 40.09 -9.74
C ARG A 134 22.06 39.31 -8.82
N ALA A 135 21.01 38.68 -9.36
CA ALA A 135 20.02 37.93 -8.57
C ALA A 135 19.42 38.76 -7.42
N CYS A 136 18.93 39.96 -7.73
CA CYS A 136 18.38 40.89 -6.73
C CYS A 136 16.91 41.26 -7.00
N PRO A 137 15.96 40.35 -6.68
CA PRO A 137 14.53 40.58 -6.87
C PRO A 137 13.98 41.84 -6.18
N PRO A 138 14.36 42.16 -4.93
CA PRO A 138 13.82 43.36 -4.27
C PRO A 138 14.15 44.66 -5.01
N ALA A 139 15.35 44.76 -5.61
CA ALA A 139 15.76 45.96 -6.34
C ALA A 139 15.00 46.07 -7.66
N PHE A 140 14.88 44.94 -8.37
CA PHE A 140 14.09 44.84 -9.59
C PHE A 140 12.64 45.29 -9.33
N ARG A 141 12.00 44.78 -8.26
CA ARG A 141 10.61 45.09 -7.91
C ARG A 141 10.38 46.59 -7.73
N ILE A 142 11.26 47.28 -6.99
CA ILE A 142 11.12 48.72 -6.71
C ILE A 142 11.27 49.54 -7.99
N MET A 143 12.26 49.22 -8.82
CA MET A 143 12.50 49.91 -10.09
C MET A 143 11.37 49.69 -11.10
N PHE A 144 10.87 48.45 -11.17
CA PHE A 144 9.79 48.06 -12.08
C PHE A 144 8.45 48.70 -11.72
N ALA A 145 8.17 48.91 -10.43
CA ALA A 145 6.89 49.45 -9.95
C ALA A 145 6.55 50.86 -10.48
N ARG A 146 7.55 51.72 -10.72
CA ARG A 146 7.34 53.10 -11.21
C ARG A 146 7.66 53.32 -12.69
N GLY A 147 8.34 52.37 -13.35
CA GLY A 147 8.74 52.51 -14.75
C GLY A 147 7.98 51.59 -15.71
N GLU A 148 7.90 51.99 -16.97
CA GLU A 148 7.63 51.06 -18.06
C GLU A 148 8.88 50.20 -18.27
N ALA A 149 8.73 48.89 -18.33
CA ALA A 149 9.84 48.04 -18.71
C ALA A 149 10.28 48.38 -20.15
N PRO A 150 11.58 48.45 -20.45
CA PRO A 150 12.02 48.49 -21.83
C PRO A 150 11.47 47.26 -22.56
N LYS A 151 11.13 47.40 -23.85
CA LYS A 151 10.90 46.27 -24.76
C LYS A 151 12.22 45.53 -25.00
N ALA A 152 12.70 44.85 -23.98
CA ALA A 152 13.95 44.10 -23.97
C ALA A 152 13.69 42.72 -23.38
N LYS A 153 14.35 41.70 -23.93
CA LYS A 153 14.25 40.33 -23.47
C LYS A 153 15.09 40.14 -22.21
N TYR A 154 14.45 39.78 -21.09
CA TYR A 154 15.14 39.46 -19.84
C TYR A 154 15.29 37.95 -19.70
N CYS A 155 16.49 37.48 -19.38
CA CYS A 155 16.74 36.07 -19.04
C CYS A 155 16.95 35.94 -17.52
N PHE A 156 16.01 35.29 -16.84
CA PHE A 156 16.07 35.07 -15.40
C PHE A 156 16.76 33.74 -15.11
N SER A 157 17.94 33.77 -14.49
CA SER A 157 18.64 32.54 -14.07
C SER A 157 17.98 31.89 -12.86
N ASP A 158 18.20 30.60 -12.63
CA ASP A 158 17.78 29.89 -11.40
C ASP A 158 18.20 30.62 -10.13
N ARG A 159 19.40 31.21 -10.11
CA ARG A 159 19.91 32.01 -8.99
C ARG A 159 19.00 33.20 -8.64
N PHE A 160 18.33 33.79 -9.63
CA PHE A 160 17.38 34.88 -9.42
C PHE A 160 16.05 34.37 -8.85
N LEU A 161 15.58 33.22 -9.33
CA LEU A 161 14.36 32.57 -8.86
C LEU A 161 14.50 32.14 -7.39
N ASP A 162 15.64 31.51 -7.05
CA ASP A 162 15.95 31.03 -5.70
C ASP A 162 16.27 32.14 -4.69
N ALA A 163 16.50 33.37 -5.15
CA ALA A 163 16.73 34.50 -4.27
C ALA A 163 15.45 34.90 -3.50
N PRO A 164 15.56 35.47 -2.28
CA PRO A 164 14.39 35.86 -1.48
C PRO A 164 13.43 36.79 -2.26
N GLY A 165 12.20 36.31 -2.47
CA GLY A 165 11.15 37.02 -3.22
C GLY A 165 11.30 36.98 -4.74
N GLY A 166 12.22 36.18 -5.28
CA GLY A 166 12.48 36.01 -6.72
C GLY A 166 11.33 35.39 -7.48
N THR A 167 10.92 34.19 -7.08
CA THR A 167 9.78 33.52 -7.70
C THR A 167 8.46 34.26 -7.52
N ASP A 168 8.22 34.86 -6.34
CA ASP A 168 7.02 35.67 -6.09
C ASP A 168 6.94 36.89 -7.01
N LEU A 169 8.08 37.57 -7.19
CA LEU A 169 8.19 38.67 -8.14
C LEU A 169 7.88 38.19 -9.56
N MET A 170 8.45 37.06 -10.00
CA MET A 170 8.19 36.52 -11.33
C MET A 170 6.71 36.21 -11.56
N ILE A 171 6.04 35.58 -10.59
CA ILE A 171 4.59 35.33 -10.68
C ILE A 171 3.83 36.66 -10.83
N SER A 172 4.17 37.68 -10.03
CA SER A 172 3.55 39.00 -10.13
C SER A 172 3.82 39.72 -11.45
N LEU A 173 5.00 39.54 -12.05
CA LEU A 173 5.33 40.09 -13.37
C LEU A 173 4.51 39.40 -14.47
N ILE A 174 4.33 38.09 -14.36
CA ILE A 174 3.49 37.32 -15.28
C ILE A 174 2.02 37.77 -15.16
N GLU A 175 1.52 38.02 -13.94
CA GLU A 175 0.18 38.56 -13.69
C GLU A 175 -0.01 39.97 -14.28
N ASP A 176 1.02 40.82 -14.19
CA ASP A 176 1.01 42.20 -14.67
C ASP A 176 1.07 42.29 -16.21
N GLY A 177 1.79 41.38 -16.87
CA GLY A 177 1.75 41.22 -18.33
C GLY A 177 2.47 42.31 -19.13
N ARG A 178 3.19 43.21 -18.44
CA ARG A 178 3.99 44.29 -19.06
C ARG A 178 5.36 43.81 -19.57
N LEU A 179 5.74 42.56 -19.31
CA LEU A 179 7.05 42.00 -19.62
C LEU A 179 6.92 40.81 -20.59
N GLU A 180 7.63 40.86 -21.72
CA GLU A 180 7.81 39.69 -22.60
C GLU A 180 8.92 38.81 -22.00
N CYS A 181 8.53 37.73 -21.33
CA CYS A 181 9.45 36.75 -20.75
C CYS A 181 9.56 35.52 -21.67
N ASP A 182 10.77 35.02 -21.85
CA ASP A 182 11.02 33.68 -22.40
C ASP A 182 11.18 32.71 -21.23
N PHE A 183 10.30 31.72 -21.17
CA PHE A 183 10.20 30.79 -20.04
C PHE A 183 11.04 29.53 -20.22
N ALA A 184 11.88 29.43 -21.26
CA ALA A 184 12.66 28.22 -21.53
C ALA A 184 13.55 27.77 -20.35
N ASP A 185 14.07 28.71 -19.57
CA ASP A 185 14.86 28.45 -18.36
C ASP A 185 14.02 28.74 -17.10
N GLY A 186 13.85 27.74 -16.22
CA GLY A 186 13.18 27.92 -14.92
C GLY A 186 11.65 27.74 -14.90
N TYR A 187 11.04 27.34 -16.02
CA TYR A 187 9.59 27.07 -16.16
C TYR A 187 9.03 26.21 -15.00
N ASP A 188 9.71 25.09 -14.71
CA ASP A 188 9.33 24.14 -13.66
C ASP A 188 9.16 24.82 -12.30
N SER A 189 10.12 25.68 -11.93
CA SER A 189 10.13 26.35 -10.64
C SER A 189 9.02 27.39 -10.55
N ILE A 190 8.83 28.18 -11.61
CA ILE A 190 7.84 29.26 -11.67
C ILE A 190 6.42 28.69 -11.66
N LEU A 191 6.14 27.66 -12.47
CA LEU A 191 4.81 27.04 -12.54
C LEU A 191 4.44 26.38 -11.20
N CYS A 192 5.36 25.66 -10.56
CA CYS A 192 5.13 25.04 -9.26
C CYS A 192 4.72 26.09 -8.21
N HIS A 193 5.45 27.20 -8.11
CA HIS A 193 5.18 28.25 -7.13
C HIS A 193 3.93 29.07 -7.47
N ALA A 194 3.64 29.31 -8.77
CA ALA A 194 2.39 29.95 -9.20
C ALA A 194 1.18 29.18 -8.69
N ILE A 195 1.28 27.85 -8.66
CA ILE A 195 0.21 26.98 -8.20
C ILE A 195 0.16 26.86 -6.68
N GLN A 196 1.30 26.87 -5.98
CA GLN A 196 1.34 27.00 -4.52
C GLN A 196 0.69 28.30 -4.06
N ARG A 197 0.92 29.41 -4.79
CA ARG A 197 0.32 30.73 -4.55
C ARG A 197 -1.14 30.84 -5.01
N GLY A 198 -1.61 29.91 -5.86
CA GLY A 198 -2.97 29.92 -6.40
C GLY A 198 -3.25 31.00 -7.44
N SER A 199 -2.21 31.48 -8.15
CA SER A 199 -2.36 32.51 -9.17
C SER A 199 -2.89 31.95 -10.48
N LEU A 200 -4.21 32.01 -10.66
CA LEU A 200 -4.86 31.56 -11.89
C LEU A 200 -4.39 32.35 -13.13
N ALA A 201 -4.20 33.66 -13.01
CA ALA A 201 -3.76 34.50 -14.12
C ALA A 201 -2.33 34.14 -14.58
N ALA A 202 -1.42 33.86 -13.64
CA ALA A 202 -0.07 33.43 -13.98
C ALA A 202 -0.05 32.04 -14.63
N ILE A 203 -0.85 31.10 -14.11
CA ILE A 203 -0.99 29.76 -14.68
C ILE A 203 -1.47 29.86 -16.14
N ARG A 204 -2.53 30.60 -16.42
CA ARG A 204 -3.08 30.75 -17.78
C ARG A 204 -2.07 31.34 -18.75
N ARG A 205 -1.37 32.42 -18.37
CA ARG A 205 -0.36 33.05 -19.25
C ARG A 205 0.88 32.19 -19.49
N LEU A 206 1.31 31.44 -18.49
CA LEU A 206 2.39 30.45 -18.66
C LEU A 206 1.98 29.33 -19.63
N MET A 207 0.68 29.07 -19.77
CA MET A 207 0.11 28.07 -20.67
C MET A 207 -0.15 28.63 -22.09
N ASP A 208 -0.67 29.86 -22.21
CA ASP A 208 -0.96 30.52 -23.50
C ASP A 208 0.30 30.87 -24.32
N GLY A 209 1.44 31.09 -23.66
CA GLY A 209 2.70 31.49 -24.30
C GLY A 209 3.49 30.35 -24.95
N LEU A 210 2.99 29.12 -24.91
CA LEU A 210 3.65 27.95 -25.47
C LEU A 210 2.97 27.57 -26.78
N ASP A 211 3.68 27.74 -27.89
CA ASP A 211 3.37 26.98 -29.12
C ASP A 211 3.88 25.55 -28.84
N ILE A 212 3.01 24.70 -28.27
CA ILE A 212 3.41 23.44 -27.61
C ILE A 212 3.83 22.41 -28.68
N PRO A 213 5.10 21.97 -28.72
CA PRO A 213 5.49 20.86 -29.57
C PRO A 213 5.01 19.54 -28.95
N ASP A 214 4.69 18.55 -29.80
CA ASP A 214 4.14 17.22 -29.41
C ASP A 214 4.98 16.47 -28.35
N ASP A 215 6.22 16.90 -28.10
CA ASP A 215 7.13 16.24 -27.20
C ASP A 215 7.00 16.62 -25.71
N GLN A 216 6.29 17.72 -25.38
CA GLN A 216 6.16 18.24 -24.01
C GLN A 216 4.87 17.81 -23.28
N TRP A 217 4.03 16.98 -23.89
CA TRP A 217 2.80 16.46 -23.27
C TRP A 217 3.07 15.67 -21.98
N ASP A 218 4.11 14.83 -21.94
CA ASP A 218 4.51 14.06 -20.74
C ASP A 218 4.78 14.96 -19.52
N THR A 219 5.31 16.15 -19.76
CA THR A 219 5.64 17.14 -18.73
C THR A 219 4.36 17.67 -18.07
N HIS A 220 3.29 17.91 -18.84
CA HIS A 220 2.00 18.38 -18.33
C HIS A 220 1.27 17.33 -17.48
N PHE A 221 1.30 16.05 -17.89
CA PHE A 221 0.79 14.95 -17.07
C PHE A 221 1.55 14.82 -15.75
N ARG A 222 2.88 14.97 -15.78
CA ARG A 222 3.74 14.95 -14.59
C ARG A 222 3.31 16.04 -13.61
N TYR A 223 3.17 17.29 -14.07
CA TYR A 223 2.73 18.37 -13.19
C TYR A 223 1.30 18.15 -12.70
N LEU A 224 0.32 17.90 -13.55
CA LEU A 224 -1.06 17.69 -13.10
C LEU A 224 -1.17 16.63 -11.98
N THR A 225 -0.43 15.53 -12.08
CA THR A 225 -0.40 14.53 -11.00
C THR A 225 0.23 15.03 -9.69
N GLU A 226 1.25 15.88 -9.75
CA GLU A 226 1.90 16.51 -8.59
C GLU A 226 1.04 17.64 -8.00
N LEU A 227 0.39 18.41 -8.85
CA LEU A 227 -0.46 19.55 -8.52
C LEU A 227 -1.74 19.14 -7.80
N ILE A 228 -2.39 18.06 -8.24
CA ILE A 228 -3.61 17.59 -7.57
C ILE A 228 -3.32 17.04 -6.16
N GLY A 229 -2.07 16.65 -5.89
CA GLY A 229 -1.59 16.28 -4.56
C GLY A 229 -1.41 17.46 -3.59
N HIS A 230 -1.33 18.70 -4.08
CA HIS A 230 -1.08 19.89 -3.26
C HIS A 230 -2.39 20.54 -2.75
N PRO A 231 -2.47 21.00 -1.48
CA PRO A 231 -3.68 21.62 -0.92
C PRO A 231 -4.22 22.81 -1.72
N GLY A 232 -3.34 23.59 -2.36
CA GLY A 232 -3.68 24.74 -3.22
C GLY A 232 -3.86 24.43 -4.71
N GLY A 233 -3.54 23.22 -5.16
CA GLY A 233 -3.51 22.86 -6.57
C GLY A 233 -4.87 22.57 -7.22
N LYS A 234 -5.97 22.59 -6.45
CA LYS A 234 -7.31 22.30 -6.98
C LYS A 234 -7.77 23.31 -8.03
N GLN A 235 -7.53 24.60 -7.80
CA GLN A 235 -7.91 25.67 -8.73
C GLN A 235 -7.02 25.69 -9.97
N GLY A 236 -5.71 25.46 -9.81
CA GLY A 236 -4.78 25.31 -10.93
C GLY A 236 -5.07 24.07 -11.79
N SER A 237 -5.44 22.95 -11.16
CA SER A 237 -5.85 21.74 -11.88
C SER A 237 -7.17 21.94 -12.64
N LEU A 238 -8.13 22.68 -12.06
CA LEU A 238 -9.38 23.02 -12.73
C LEU A 238 -9.13 23.95 -13.93
N ALA A 239 -8.26 24.96 -13.77
CA ALA A 239 -7.89 25.85 -14.88
C ALA A 239 -7.20 25.10 -16.04
N LEU A 240 -6.25 24.20 -15.74
CA LEU A 240 -5.61 23.33 -16.73
C LEU A 240 -6.61 22.39 -17.43
N THR A 241 -7.62 21.96 -16.69
CA THR A 241 -8.69 21.09 -17.20
C THR A 241 -9.66 21.85 -18.12
N GLU A 242 -10.09 23.05 -17.71
CA GLU A 242 -11.05 23.90 -18.42
C GLU A 242 -10.47 24.54 -19.68
N GLU A 243 -9.20 24.95 -19.67
CA GLU A 243 -8.58 25.63 -20.82
C GLU A 243 -7.99 24.65 -21.86
N GLY A 244 -7.61 23.43 -21.47
CA GLY A 244 -6.84 22.52 -22.33
C GLY A 244 -7.52 21.21 -22.77
N GLY A 245 -8.74 20.88 -22.30
CA GLY A 245 -9.39 19.62 -22.67
C GLY A 245 -8.60 18.36 -22.24
N LEU A 246 -7.80 18.45 -21.18
CA LEU A 246 -6.79 17.45 -20.80
C LEU A 246 -7.33 16.21 -20.07
N ILE A 247 -8.60 16.21 -19.64
CA ILE A 247 -9.18 15.17 -18.76
C ILE A 247 -8.95 13.76 -19.31
N ASP A 248 -9.22 13.57 -20.60
CA ASP A 248 -9.11 12.29 -21.30
C ASP A 248 -7.93 12.25 -22.28
N ALA A 249 -7.03 13.25 -22.23
CA ALA A 249 -5.82 13.24 -23.03
C ALA A 249 -4.91 12.08 -22.58
N THR A 250 -4.07 11.60 -23.49
CA THR A 250 -3.08 10.57 -23.22
C THR A 250 -1.68 11.06 -23.54
N ASN A 251 -0.71 10.54 -22.79
CA ASN A 251 0.70 10.76 -23.06
C ASN A 251 1.21 9.86 -24.20
N LYS A 252 2.52 9.90 -24.50
CA LYS A 252 3.14 9.08 -25.56
C LYS A 252 3.03 7.57 -25.34
N ASP A 253 2.77 7.13 -24.11
CA ASP A 253 2.56 5.73 -23.71
C ASP A 253 1.07 5.34 -23.63
N ASP A 254 0.18 6.14 -24.22
CA ASP A 254 -1.28 6.03 -24.14
C ASP A 254 -1.81 6.01 -22.68
N ALA A 255 -1.09 6.63 -21.74
CA ALA A 255 -1.51 6.73 -20.35
C ALA A 255 -2.32 8.01 -20.12
N SER A 256 -3.55 7.86 -19.62
CA SER A 256 -4.39 8.98 -19.19
C SER A 256 -3.97 9.55 -17.83
N LEU A 257 -4.41 10.77 -17.53
CA LEU A 257 -4.22 11.40 -16.20
C LEU A 257 -4.75 10.51 -15.07
N LEU A 258 -5.94 9.94 -15.27
CA LEU A 258 -6.56 9.06 -14.29
C LEU A 258 -5.71 7.83 -14.02
N ARG A 259 -5.10 7.23 -15.06
CA ARG A 259 -4.18 6.10 -14.91
C ARG A 259 -2.94 6.49 -14.12
N LEU A 260 -2.33 7.62 -14.44
CA LEU A 260 -1.14 8.09 -13.73
C LEU A 260 -1.44 8.38 -12.25
N ALA A 261 -2.59 8.99 -11.95
CA ALA A 261 -3.05 9.25 -10.58
C ALA A 261 -3.20 7.95 -9.75
N VAL A 262 -3.72 6.88 -10.36
CA VAL A 262 -3.82 5.56 -9.72
C VAL A 262 -2.43 4.92 -9.52
N THR A 263 -1.52 5.06 -10.49
CA THR A 263 -0.16 4.50 -10.38
C THR A 263 0.76 5.25 -9.41
N LYS A 264 0.54 6.55 -9.19
CA LYS A 264 1.17 7.40 -8.15
C LYS A 264 0.35 7.44 -6.84
N PRO A 265 -0.38 6.36 -6.54
CA PRO A 265 -1.61 6.28 -5.73
C PRO A 265 -2.02 7.56 -4.96
N SER A 266 -2.69 8.48 -5.65
CA SER A 266 -3.25 9.70 -5.06
C SER A 266 -4.77 9.67 -5.07
N CYS A 267 -5.38 9.38 -3.91
CA CYS A 267 -6.84 9.30 -3.79
C CYS A 267 -7.54 10.62 -4.14
N ARG A 268 -6.96 11.74 -3.69
CA ARG A 268 -7.43 13.09 -3.99
C ARG A 268 -7.44 13.38 -5.49
N ALA A 269 -6.41 12.96 -6.21
CA ALA A 269 -6.32 13.14 -7.66
C ALA A 269 -7.33 12.31 -8.43
N VAL A 270 -7.47 11.05 -8.05
CA VAL A 270 -8.47 10.16 -8.65
C VAL A 270 -9.88 10.73 -8.47
N GLN A 271 -10.26 11.10 -7.25
CA GLN A 271 -11.61 11.60 -6.98
C GLN A 271 -11.91 12.89 -7.74
N PHE A 272 -10.93 13.79 -7.85
CA PHE A 272 -11.09 15.03 -8.62
C PHE A 272 -11.35 14.71 -10.09
N LEU A 273 -10.51 13.88 -10.72
CA LEU A 273 -10.64 13.52 -12.12
C LEU A 273 -11.96 12.81 -12.42
N LEU A 274 -12.39 11.87 -11.58
CA LEU A 274 -13.68 11.19 -11.72
C LEU A 274 -14.86 12.17 -11.64
N ARG A 275 -14.81 13.18 -10.75
CA ARG A 275 -15.87 14.21 -10.65
C ARG A 275 -15.94 15.14 -11.86
N GLN A 276 -14.79 15.38 -12.53
CA GLN A 276 -14.75 16.14 -13.77
C GLN A 276 -15.21 15.31 -14.99
N GLY A 277 -15.63 14.06 -14.77
CA GLY A 277 -16.12 13.21 -15.84
C GLY A 277 -15.00 12.51 -16.62
N ALA A 278 -13.80 12.35 -16.04
CA ALA A 278 -12.76 11.51 -16.65
C ALA A 278 -13.32 10.11 -16.91
N TYR A 279 -13.42 9.74 -18.18
CA TYR A 279 -14.03 8.48 -18.57
C TYR A 279 -12.97 7.38 -18.64
N LEU A 280 -13.34 6.18 -18.19
CA LEU A 280 -12.65 4.98 -18.63
C LEU A 280 -13.14 4.70 -20.05
N ARG A 281 -12.33 5.07 -21.06
CA ARG A 281 -12.71 5.00 -22.48
C ARG A 281 -13.40 3.67 -22.81
N ALA A 282 -14.59 3.78 -23.39
CA ALA A 282 -15.41 2.68 -23.86
C ALA A 282 -14.63 1.88 -24.92
N GLY A 283 -14.31 0.62 -24.59
CA GLY A 283 -13.58 -0.30 -25.48
C GLY A 283 -12.32 -0.91 -24.88
N GLY A 284 -11.85 -0.41 -23.73
CA GLY A 284 -10.73 -1.03 -23.04
C GLY A 284 -10.64 -0.49 -21.62
N THR A 285 -10.92 -1.36 -20.66
CA THR A 285 -10.50 -1.28 -19.26
C THR A 285 -9.28 -0.37 -19.07
N LEU A 286 -9.27 0.45 -18.02
CA LEU A 286 -8.03 1.03 -17.50
C LEU A 286 -7.05 -0.14 -17.43
N ARG A 287 -6.04 -0.17 -18.33
CA ARG A 287 -5.16 -1.32 -18.52
C ARG A 287 -4.80 -1.80 -17.12
N ALA A 288 -5.14 -3.04 -16.83
CA ALA A 288 -5.29 -3.52 -15.46
C ALA A 288 -4.15 -3.03 -14.56
N VAL A 289 -4.47 -2.48 -13.38
CA VAL A 289 -3.48 -1.83 -12.52
C VAL A 289 -2.77 -2.85 -11.64
N PRO A 290 -1.51 -2.65 -11.25
CA PRO A 290 -0.85 -3.56 -10.32
C PRO A 290 -1.57 -3.58 -8.95
N PRO A 291 -1.72 -4.76 -8.28
CA PRO A 291 -2.29 -4.83 -6.93
C PRO A 291 -1.59 -3.91 -5.92
N GLN A 292 -0.29 -3.67 -6.10
CA GLN A 292 0.52 -2.74 -5.30
C GLN A 292 -0.09 -1.34 -5.23
N SER A 293 -0.57 -0.83 -6.37
CA SER A 293 -1.14 0.51 -6.46
C SER A 293 -2.42 0.61 -5.65
N VAL A 294 -3.30 -0.39 -5.78
CA VAL A 294 -4.54 -0.48 -4.98
C VAL A 294 -4.22 -0.58 -3.48
N VAL A 295 -3.29 -1.46 -3.10
CA VAL A 295 -2.91 -1.61 -1.68
C VAL A 295 -2.35 -0.32 -1.09
N LYS A 296 -1.55 0.44 -1.85
CA LYS A 296 -1.03 1.72 -1.40
C LYS A 296 -2.12 2.81 -1.33
N MET A 297 -3.12 2.80 -2.22
CA MET A 297 -4.30 3.67 -2.09
C MET A 297 -5.09 3.37 -0.83
N LEU A 298 -5.16 2.11 -0.40
CA LEU A 298 -5.86 1.70 0.83
C LEU A 298 -5.13 2.15 2.12
N GLU A 299 -3.93 2.73 2.04
CA GLU A 299 -3.27 3.40 3.17
C GLU A 299 -3.86 4.79 3.44
N ASP A 300 -4.58 5.39 2.47
CA ASP A 300 -5.29 6.66 2.61
C ASP A 300 -6.68 6.46 3.27
N PRO A 301 -7.15 7.37 4.16
CA PRO A 301 -8.47 7.28 4.78
C PRO A 301 -9.63 7.16 3.79
N ASP A 302 -9.53 7.82 2.64
CA ASP A 302 -10.54 7.80 1.57
C ASP A 302 -10.27 6.70 0.52
N GLY A 303 -9.26 5.85 0.75
CA GLY A 303 -8.79 4.83 -0.18
C GLY A 303 -9.87 3.87 -0.63
N ILE A 304 -10.65 3.32 0.31
CA ILE A 304 -11.73 2.36 -0.01
C ILE A 304 -12.78 3.02 -0.92
N SER A 305 -13.29 4.19 -0.52
CA SER A 305 -14.28 4.93 -1.31
C SER A 305 -13.79 5.21 -2.73
N THR A 306 -12.53 5.63 -2.85
CA THR A 306 -11.89 5.91 -4.14
C THR A 306 -11.77 4.66 -5.02
N VAL A 307 -11.35 3.53 -4.46
CA VAL A 307 -11.24 2.26 -5.20
C VAL A 307 -12.62 1.79 -5.66
N LEU A 308 -13.66 1.90 -4.83
CA LEU A 308 -15.03 1.52 -5.22
C LEU A 308 -15.54 2.38 -6.39
N GLN A 309 -15.24 3.68 -6.42
CA GLN A 309 -15.58 4.55 -7.56
C GLN A 309 -14.84 4.13 -8.84
N LEU A 310 -13.56 3.79 -8.73
CA LEU A 310 -12.78 3.27 -9.87
C LEU A 310 -13.34 1.93 -10.40
N VAL A 311 -13.76 1.04 -9.51
CA VAL A 311 -14.39 -0.25 -9.89
C VAL A 311 -15.71 -0.02 -10.60
N ARG A 312 -16.56 0.91 -10.11
CA ARG A 312 -17.79 1.31 -10.81
C ARG A 312 -17.55 1.89 -12.19
N ALA A 313 -16.43 2.59 -12.36
CA ALA A 313 -16.02 3.09 -13.66
C ALA A 313 -15.48 1.98 -14.59
N GLY A 314 -15.22 0.75 -14.09
CA GLY A 314 -14.72 -0.38 -14.87
C GLY A 314 -13.21 -0.65 -14.77
N MET A 315 -12.54 -0.12 -13.74
CA MET A 315 -11.13 -0.47 -13.48
C MET A 315 -10.99 -1.96 -13.17
N THR A 316 -9.87 -2.56 -13.56
CA THR A 316 -9.49 -3.95 -13.21
C THR A 316 -8.07 -4.00 -12.65
N VAL A 317 -7.69 -5.11 -12.00
CA VAL A 317 -6.37 -5.33 -11.41
C VAL A 317 -5.65 -6.48 -12.12
N ASN A 318 -4.34 -6.31 -12.31
CA ASN A 318 -3.48 -7.32 -12.89
C ASN A 318 -3.35 -8.53 -11.95
N ASN A 319 -3.32 -9.72 -12.54
CA ASN A 319 -2.91 -10.92 -11.84
C ASN A 319 -1.38 -10.91 -11.63
N ALA A 320 -0.89 -10.19 -10.62
CA ALA A 320 0.55 -10.06 -10.37
C ALA A 320 1.06 -11.25 -9.54
N SER A 321 1.51 -12.30 -10.23
CA SER A 321 2.02 -13.57 -9.65
C SER A 321 3.20 -13.45 -8.68
N ARG A 322 3.81 -12.26 -8.51
CA ARG A 322 4.96 -12.02 -7.62
C ARG A 322 4.73 -10.99 -6.52
N TYR A 323 3.52 -10.49 -6.35
CA TYR A 323 3.25 -9.49 -5.30
C TYR A 323 3.10 -10.15 -3.93
N HIS A 324 3.95 -9.73 -2.98
CA HIS A 324 3.84 -10.13 -1.58
C HIS A 324 3.23 -8.97 -0.77
N MET A 325 2.02 -9.19 -0.26
CA MET A 325 1.32 -8.18 0.52
C MET A 325 1.86 -8.11 1.95
N LYS A 326 2.10 -6.90 2.46
CA LYS A 326 2.51 -6.67 3.85
C LYS A 326 1.36 -7.00 4.81
N ILE A 327 1.68 -7.60 5.95
CA ILE A 327 0.68 -7.99 6.97
C ILE A 327 -0.19 -6.81 7.40
N ARG A 328 0.41 -5.63 7.61
CA ARG A 328 -0.31 -4.38 7.99
C ARG A 328 -1.40 -3.95 6.99
N SER A 329 -1.28 -4.36 5.74
CA SER A 329 -2.22 -3.98 4.67
C SER A 329 -3.42 -4.93 4.56
N ARG A 330 -3.36 -6.10 5.23
CA ARG A 330 -4.41 -7.14 5.16
C ARG A 330 -5.77 -6.64 5.64
N PRO A 331 -5.91 -5.89 6.76
CA PRO A 331 -7.22 -5.44 7.25
C PRO A 331 -7.95 -4.55 6.24
N SER A 332 -7.27 -3.56 5.65
CA SER A 332 -7.88 -2.67 4.66
C SER A 332 -8.29 -3.42 3.38
N CYS A 333 -7.49 -4.39 2.94
CA CYS A 333 -7.84 -5.24 1.79
C CYS A 333 -9.03 -6.13 2.08
N PHE A 334 -9.11 -6.73 3.27
CA PHE A 334 -10.24 -7.53 3.68
C PHE A 334 -11.54 -6.69 3.76
N LYS A 335 -11.44 -5.46 4.29
CA LYS A 335 -12.55 -4.51 4.28
C LYS A 335 -12.98 -4.14 2.86
N LEU A 336 -12.02 -3.92 1.94
CA LEU A 336 -12.31 -3.68 0.53
C LEU A 336 -13.06 -4.87 -0.10
N ILE A 337 -12.64 -6.11 0.13
CA ILE A 337 -13.36 -7.30 -0.36
C ILE A 337 -14.81 -7.27 0.14
N GLY A 338 -15.04 -7.00 1.43
CA GLY A 338 -16.39 -6.89 1.98
C GLY A 338 -17.26 -5.84 1.27
N GLU A 339 -16.71 -4.66 0.98
CA GLU A 339 -17.44 -3.62 0.24
C GLU A 339 -17.67 -3.99 -1.24
N LEU A 340 -16.71 -4.65 -1.90
CA LEU A 340 -16.88 -5.13 -3.27
C LEU A 340 -17.97 -6.21 -3.39
N ARG A 341 -18.11 -7.07 -2.37
CA ARG A 341 -19.21 -8.05 -2.32
C ARG A 341 -20.57 -7.35 -2.24
N LYS A 342 -20.70 -6.26 -1.46
CA LYS A 342 -21.92 -5.45 -1.44
C LYS A 342 -22.23 -4.81 -2.80
N LEU A 343 -21.20 -4.39 -3.56
CA LEU A 343 -21.40 -3.87 -4.91
C LEU A 343 -22.00 -4.92 -5.86
N LEU A 344 -21.63 -6.19 -5.73
CA LEU A 344 -22.22 -7.26 -6.54
C LEU A 344 -23.73 -7.38 -6.34
N GLU A 345 -24.22 -7.15 -5.12
CA GLU A 345 -25.65 -7.21 -4.78
C GLU A 345 -26.44 -5.97 -5.22
N MET A 346 -25.81 -4.80 -5.25
CA MET A 346 -26.51 -3.51 -5.37
C MET A 346 -26.39 -2.81 -6.74
N ASP A 347 -25.31 -3.07 -7.49
CA ASP A 347 -24.97 -2.30 -8.71
C ASP A 347 -25.24 -3.05 -10.03
N LEU A 348 -25.14 -2.32 -11.14
CA LEU A 348 -25.46 -2.79 -12.50
C LEU A 348 -24.53 -3.94 -12.99
N PRO A 349 -25.02 -4.81 -13.89
CA PRO A 349 -24.23 -5.90 -14.49
C PRO A 349 -22.90 -5.49 -15.12
N SER A 350 -22.81 -4.25 -15.62
CA SER A 350 -21.58 -3.69 -16.19
C SER A 350 -20.43 -3.60 -15.19
N VAL A 351 -20.72 -3.51 -13.89
CA VAL A 351 -19.73 -3.41 -12.80
C VAL A 351 -19.27 -4.78 -12.31
N HIS A 352 -20.09 -5.82 -12.48
CA HIS A 352 -19.85 -7.15 -11.89
C HIS A 352 -18.54 -7.79 -12.35
N SER A 353 -18.19 -7.65 -13.63
CA SER A 353 -16.94 -8.18 -14.18
C SER A 353 -15.71 -7.58 -13.50
N ALA A 354 -15.72 -6.27 -13.23
CA ALA A 354 -14.67 -5.57 -12.51
C ALA A 354 -14.61 -6.03 -11.05
N CYS A 355 -15.75 -6.13 -10.36
CA CYS A 355 -15.82 -6.66 -9.00
C CYS A 355 -15.23 -8.08 -8.91
N ILE A 356 -15.67 -9.01 -9.76
CA ILE A 356 -15.15 -10.38 -9.78
C ILE A 356 -13.65 -10.38 -10.06
N ASN A 357 -13.15 -9.57 -11.00
CA ASN A 357 -11.70 -9.45 -11.26
C ASN A 357 -10.92 -9.02 -10.00
N PHE A 358 -11.41 -8.02 -9.26
CA PHE A 358 -10.78 -7.57 -8.01
C PHE A 358 -10.81 -8.65 -6.94
N LEU A 359 -12.00 -9.18 -6.63
CA LEU A 359 -12.20 -10.23 -5.63
C LEU A 359 -11.30 -11.42 -5.95
N SER A 360 -11.30 -11.84 -7.22
CA SER A 360 -10.53 -12.97 -7.71
C SER A 360 -9.05 -12.74 -7.50
N THR A 361 -8.53 -11.54 -7.83
CA THR A 361 -7.12 -11.15 -7.70
C THR A 361 -6.65 -11.09 -6.25
N PHE A 362 -7.47 -10.56 -5.34
CA PHE A 362 -7.10 -10.38 -3.94
C PHE A 362 -7.30 -11.63 -3.07
N TYR A 363 -8.17 -12.56 -3.46
CA TYR A 363 -8.42 -13.78 -2.70
C TYR A 363 -7.13 -14.58 -2.39
N PRO A 364 -6.23 -14.90 -3.35
CA PRO A 364 -4.98 -15.61 -3.04
C PRO A 364 -3.99 -14.79 -2.21
N LEU A 365 -4.05 -13.46 -2.27
CA LEU A 365 -3.16 -12.60 -1.47
C LEU A 365 -3.56 -12.60 0.01
N LEU A 366 -4.86 -12.75 0.26
CA LEU A 366 -5.43 -12.81 1.59
C LEU A 366 -5.52 -14.24 2.13
N GLU A 367 -5.71 -15.25 1.28
CA GLU A 367 -6.04 -16.64 1.67
C GLU A 367 -7.23 -16.74 2.64
N CYS A 368 -8.04 -15.67 2.71
CA CYS A 368 -9.27 -15.58 3.48
C CYS A 368 -10.31 -14.81 2.68
N TYR A 369 -11.58 -15.07 2.96
CA TYR A 369 -12.70 -14.46 2.28
C TYR A 369 -13.82 -14.15 3.28
N PRO A 370 -14.51 -13.00 3.18
CA PRO A 370 -15.62 -12.67 4.08
C PRO A 370 -16.72 -13.72 3.93
N SER A 371 -16.90 -14.56 4.94
CA SER A 371 -17.83 -15.70 4.92
C SER A 371 -19.04 -15.50 5.83
N ASP A 372 -19.26 -14.28 6.34
CA ASP A 372 -20.41 -13.92 7.19
C ASP A 372 -21.73 -13.98 6.41
N SER A 373 -21.70 -13.51 5.15
CA SER A 373 -22.83 -13.53 4.22
C SER A 373 -22.67 -14.65 3.19
N PRO A 374 -23.77 -15.26 2.70
CA PRO A 374 -23.71 -16.23 1.63
C PRO A 374 -23.01 -15.67 0.39
N LEU A 375 -22.36 -16.55 -0.36
CA LEU A 375 -21.72 -16.24 -1.63
C LEU A 375 -22.80 -15.96 -2.68
N HIS A 376 -22.63 -14.85 -3.39
CA HIS A 376 -23.49 -14.43 -4.49
C HIS A 376 -23.37 -15.40 -5.66
N GLU A 377 -24.42 -15.56 -6.46
CA GLU A 377 -24.45 -16.51 -7.60
C GLU A 377 -23.34 -16.27 -8.63
N LEU A 378 -22.93 -15.01 -8.80
CA LEU A 378 -21.81 -14.62 -9.68
C LEU A 378 -20.43 -14.97 -9.11
N GLU A 379 -20.33 -15.26 -7.80
CA GLU A 379 -19.06 -15.63 -7.18
C GLU A 379 -18.72 -17.11 -7.42
N ILE A 380 -19.70 -17.95 -7.78
CA ILE A 380 -19.51 -19.40 -7.89
C ILE A 380 -20.21 -19.96 -9.14
N GLU A 381 -19.45 -20.68 -9.95
CA GLU A 381 -19.95 -21.45 -11.08
C GLU A 381 -19.77 -22.95 -10.81
N PRO A 382 -20.85 -23.75 -10.68
CA PRO A 382 -20.73 -25.19 -10.52
C PRO A 382 -20.21 -25.84 -11.82
N MET A 383 -19.21 -26.73 -11.72
CA MET A 383 -18.84 -27.59 -12.84
C MET A 383 -19.76 -28.81 -12.92
N LYS A 384 -19.93 -29.39 -14.12
CA LYS A 384 -20.85 -30.51 -14.38
C LYS A 384 -20.74 -31.60 -13.30
N MET A 385 -21.89 -31.98 -12.77
CA MET A 385 -22.06 -33.05 -11.79
C MET A 385 -21.78 -34.41 -12.42
N GLU A 386 -20.52 -34.86 -12.42
CA GLU A 386 -20.28 -36.30 -12.49
C GLU A 386 -20.62 -36.87 -11.12
N LYS A 387 -21.64 -37.75 -11.07
CA LYS A 387 -21.97 -38.49 -9.86
C LYS A 387 -20.75 -39.32 -9.49
N SER A 388 -19.95 -38.85 -8.53
CA SER A 388 -18.87 -39.64 -7.99
C SER A 388 -19.46 -40.91 -7.37
N GLU A 389 -19.14 -42.04 -7.97
CA GLU A 389 -19.58 -43.35 -7.51
C GLU A 389 -18.99 -43.63 -6.13
N GLN A 390 -19.89 -43.88 -5.17
CA GLN A 390 -19.66 -44.62 -3.93
C GLN A 390 -18.51 -44.14 -3.00
N GLY A 391 -18.84 -43.19 -2.11
CA GLY A 391 -18.12 -42.93 -0.87
C GLY A 391 -19.07 -42.33 0.16
N GLY A 392 -19.10 -42.88 1.39
CA GLY A 392 -19.98 -42.40 2.45
C GLY A 392 -19.61 -40.98 2.91
N PHE A 393 -20.64 -40.15 3.11
CA PHE A 393 -20.63 -38.76 3.60
C PHE A 393 -20.48 -37.65 2.53
N SER A 394 -21.64 -37.11 2.12
CA SER A 394 -21.89 -35.93 1.27
C SER A 394 -21.60 -36.04 -0.24
N ASP A 395 -22.52 -35.48 -1.04
CA ASP A 395 -22.35 -35.36 -2.48
C ASP A 395 -21.51 -34.09 -2.72
N CYS A 396 -20.20 -34.26 -2.89
CA CYS A 396 -19.27 -33.17 -3.17
C CYS A 396 -19.16 -33.00 -4.70
N CYS A 397 -19.27 -31.77 -5.19
CA CYS A 397 -19.00 -31.44 -6.59
C CYS A 397 -17.89 -30.39 -6.75
N GLU A 398 -17.26 -30.38 -7.92
CA GLU A 398 -16.27 -29.36 -8.30
C GLU A 398 -16.99 -28.08 -8.75
N GLY A 399 -16.40 -26.92 -8.42
CA GLY A 399 -16.86 -25.62 -8.89
C GLY A 399 -15.70 -24.66 -9.14
N ILE A 400 -16.02 -23.53 -9.76
CA ILE A 400 -15.11 -22.41 -10.00
C ILE A 400 -15.58 -21.20 -9.19
N PHE A 401 -14.72 -20.75 -8.28
CA PHE A 401 -14.91 -19.56 -7.47
C PHE A 401 -14.21 -18.36 -8.11
N LEU A 402 -14.92 -17.24 -8.21
CA LEU A 402 -14.47 -15.96 -8.79
C LEU A 402 -13.82 -16.14 -10.17
N GLY A 403 -14.42 -17.00 -11.01
CA GLY A 403 -14.05 -17.26 -12.40
C GLY A 403 -12.71 -17.97 -12.62
N ARG A 404 -11.94 -18.33 -11.57
CA ARG A 404 -10.62 -18.95 -11.76
C ARG A 404 -10.17 -19.96 -10.70
N HIS A 405 -10.76 -19.95 -9.51
CA HIS A 405 -10.26 -20.75 -8.38
C HIS A 405 -11.07 -22.03 -8.27
N LYS A 406 -10.43 -23.19 -8.42
CA LYS A 406 -11.11 -24.48 -8.19
C LYS A 406 -11.52 -24.62 -6.73
N VAL A 407 -12.77 -25.02 -6.51
CA VAL A 407 -13.36 -25.22 -5.20
C VAL A 407 -14.10 -26.54 -5.11
N ALA A 408 -14.19 -27.08 -3.89
CA ALA A 408 -15.07 -28.17 -3.53
C ALA A 408 -16.38 -27.60 -2.97
N MET A 409 -17.50 -28.08 -3.49
CA MET A 409 -18.85 -27.69 -3.10
C MET A 409 -19.52 -28.88 -2.41
N LYS A 410 -19.58 -28.86 -1.08
CA LYS A 410 -20.16 -29.94 -0.28
C LYS A 410 -21.65 -29.69 -0.09
N ALA A 411 -22.50 -30.54 -0.69
CA ALA A 411 -23.94 -30.50 -0.45
C ALA A 411 -24.31 -31.23 0.85
N LEU A 412 -25.22 -30.65 1.62
CA LEU A 412 -25.88 -31.39 2.69
C LEU A 412 -26.93 -32.31 2.10
N ARG A 413 -26.84 -33.63 2.38
CA ARG A 413 -27.88 -34.58 1.96
C ARG A 413 -29.20 -34.23 2.65
N ALA A 414 -30.08 -33.57 1.91
CA ALA A 414 -31.49 -33.44 2.23
C ALA A 414 -32.20 -34.77 1.90
N HIS A 415 -31.91 -35.83 2.67
CA HIS A 415 -32.83 -36.95 2.72
C HIS A 415 -33.98 -36.57 3.64
N VAL A 416 -35.05 -36.08 3.03
CA VAL A 416 -36.46 -36.23 3.45
C VAL A 416 -36.66 -36.38 4.97
N VAL A 417 -36.85 -35.23 5.66
CA VAL A 417 -37.79 -34.94 6.78
C VAL A 417 -37.30 -33.68 7.54
N GLY A 418 -38.08 -32.59 7.50
CA GLY A 418 -38.02 -31.46 8.45
C GLY A 418 -37.00 -30.34 8.15
N GLY A 419 -37.41 -29.34 7.36
CA GLY A 419 -36.61 -28.21 6.84
C GLY A 419 -35.95 -27.25 7.85
N GLU A 420 -36.01 -27.50 9.16
CA GLU A 420 -35.28 -26.70 10.16
C GLU A 420 -34.07 -27.42 10.77
N VAL A 421 -34.09 -28.75 10.86
CA VAL A 421 -33.04 -29.51 11.56
C VAL A 421 -31.77 -29.58 10.71
N ALA A 422 -31.92 -29.80 9.40
CA ALA A 422 -30.81 -29.77 8.45
C ALA A 422 -30.18 -28.38 8.35
N ALA A 423 -30.99 -27.31 8.31
CA ALA A 423 -30.52 -25.93 8.32
C ALA A 423 -29.77 -25.58 9.61
N ARG A 424 -30.30 -26.00 10.78
CA ARG A 424 -29.61 -25.83 12.08
C ARG A 424 -28.27 -26.58 12.14
N ARG A 425 -28.17 -27.76 11.51
CA ARG A 425 -26.90 -28.52 11.42
C ARG A 425 -25.89 -27.79 10.54
N MET A 426 -26.31 -27.33 9.36
CA MET A 426 -25.46 -26.52 8.48
C MET A 426 -24.92 -25.30 9.20
N GLN A 427 -25.80 -24.54 9.85
CA GLN A 427 -25.42 -23.31 10.51
C GLN A 427 -24.40 -23.55 11.63
N ARG A 428 -24.50 -24.68 12.35
CA ARG A 428 -23.51 -25.07 13.35
C ARG A 428 -22.15 -25.39 12.73
N GLU A 429 -22.12 -26.24 11.69
CA GLU A 429 -20.88 -26.60 10.99
C GLU A 429 -20.21 -25.34 10.41
N VAL A 430 -20.96 -24.47 9.75
CA VAL A 430 -20.48 -23.18 9.24
C VAL A 430 -19.98 -22.28 10.36
N ASN A 431 -20.69 -22.19 11.50
CA ASN A 431 -20.32 -21.33 12.62
C ASN A 431 -19.02 -21.76 13.32
N VAL A 432 -18.74 -23.07 13.35
CA VAL A 432 -17.46 -23.60 13.83
C VAL A 432 -16.39 -23.34 12.78
N TRP A 433 -16.60 -23.83 11.56
CA TRP A 433 -15.59 -23.88 10.51
C TRP A 433 -15.11 -22.49 10.08
N ARG A 434 -16.01 -21.50 9.97
CA ARG A 434 -15.66 -20.12 9.59
C ARG A 434 -14.71 -19.42 10.57
N LYS A 435 -14.63 -19.89 11.82
CA LYS A 435 -13.75 -19.32 12.86
C LYS A 435 -12.35 -19.93 12.85
N LEU A 436 -12.14 -20.98 12.06
CA LEU A 436 -10.88 -21.71 12.02
C LEU A 436 -9.98 -21.15 10.92
N ASN A 437 -8.73 -20.85 11.27
CA ASN A 437 -7.73 -20.35 10.35
C ASN A 437 -6.35 -20.90 10.73
N HIS A 438 -5.92 -21.98 10.08
CA HIS A 438 -4.64 -22.63 10.31
C HIS A 438 -4.16 -23.38 9.05
N PRO A 439 -2.85 -23.43 8.73
CA PRO A 439 -2.33 -24.09 7.53
C PRO A 439 -2.72 -25.57 7.37
N ASN A 440 -2.93 -26.27 8.49
CA ASN A 440 -3.31 -27.69 8.55
C ASN A 440 -4.79 -27.94 8.89
N VAL A 441 -5.61 -26.90 8.76
CA VAL A 441 -7.07 -26.99 8.82
C VAL A 441 -7.62 -26.51 7.49
N LEU A 442 -8.58 -27.23 6.92
CA LEU A 442 -9.14 -26.88 5.61
C LEU A 442 -9.79 -25.49 5.70
N PRO A 443 -9.44 -24.50 4.85
CA PRO A 443 -10.06 -23.19 4.90
C PRO A 443 -11.53 -23.23 4.49
N PHE A 444 -12.37 -22.49 5.19
CA PHE A 444 -13.75 -22.22 4.78
C PHE A 444 -13.78 -20.96 3.90
N ILE A 445 -14.30 -21.07 2.67
CA ILE A 445 -14.44 -19.92 1.77
C ILE A 445 -15.79 -19.23 2.03
N GLY A 446 -16.85 -20.02 2.19
CA GLY A 446 -18.21 -19.51 2.37
C GLY A 446 -19.26 -20.57 2.11
N TRP A 447 -20.50 -20.15 1.96
CA TRP A 447 -21.63 -21.02 1.66
C TRP A 447 -22.57 -20.34 0.68
N CYS A 448 -23.33 -21.11 -0.10
CA CYS A 448 -24.32 -20.57 -1.03
C CYS A 448 -25.55 -21.48 -1.10
N ILE A 449 -26.63 -20.96 -1.67
CA ILE A 449 -27.82 -21.75 -2.02
C ILE A 449 -27.95 -21.71 -3.54
N LEU A 450 -27.83 -22.87 -4.19
CA LEU A 450 -28.01 -23.03 -5.63
C LEU A 450 -29.09 -24.08 -5.87
N GLU A 451 -30.06 -23.79 -6.73
CA GLU A 451 -31.17 -24.72 -7.04
C GLU A 451 -31.84 -25.32 -5.78
N SER A 452 -32.07 -24.49 -4.77
CA SER A 452 -32.66 -24.88 -3.47
C SER A 452 -31.83 -25.89 -2.66
N LYS A 453 -30.55 -26.08 -2.98
CA LYS A 453 -29.59 -26.85 -2.19
C LYS A 453 -28.54 -25.93 -1.59
N ALA A 454 -28.21 -26.18 -0.33
CA ALA A 454 -27.19 -25.42 0.37
C ALA A 454 -25.82 -26.12 0.24
N TYR A 455 -24.81 -25.36 -0.13
CA TYR A 455 -23.44 -25.82 -0.34
C TYR A 455 -22.48 -25.10 0.59
N MET A 456 -21.53 -25.84 1.16
CA MET A 456 -20.36 -25.30 1.85
C MET A 456 -19.16 -25.35 0.91
N ILE A 457 -18.43 -24.24 0.82
CA ILE A 457 -17.39 -24.03 -0.18
C ILE A 457 -16.02 -24.01 0.49
N SER A 458 -15.09 -24.79 -0.04
CA SER A 458 -13.69 -24.85 0.40
C SER A 458 -12.75 -24.96 -0.81
N PRO A 459 -11.45 -24.66 -0.67
CA PRO A 459 -10.51 -24.82 -1.77
C PRO A 459 -10.45 -26.29 -2.23
N TRP A 460 -10.32 -26.52 -3.52
CA TRP A 460 -10.16 -27.87 -4.05
C TRP A 460 -8.81 -28.48 -3.65
N MET A 461 -8.83 -29.74 -3.21
CA MET A 461 -7.64 -30.47 -2.74
C MET A 461 -7.23 -31.49 -3.80
N GLU A 462 -6.34 -31.08 -4.71
CA GLU A 462 -5.97 -31.85 -5.92
C GLU A 462 -5.44 -33.26 -5.64
N ASN A 463 -4.87 -33.49 -4.45
CA ASN A 463 -4.30 -34.78 -4.08
C ASN A 463 -5.30 -35.68 -3.32
N GLY A 464 -6.56 -35.25 -3.16
CA GLY A 464 -7.63 -36.02 -2.51
C GLY A 464 -7.44 -36.19 -1.00
N ASP A 465 -8.04 -37.25 -0.44
CA ASP A 465 -7.88 -37.62 0.97
C ASP A 465 -6.55 -38.34 1.26
N ALA A 466 -6.10 -38.29 2.50
CA ALA A 466 -4.80 -38.80 2.93
C ALA A 466 -4.65 -40.31 2.71
N LEU A 467 -5.72 -41.10 2.87
CA LEU A 467 -5.67 -42.55 2.68
C LEU A 467 -5.47 -42.90 1.20
N THR A 468 -6.26 -42.28 0.32
CA THR A 468 -6.10 -42.43 -1.14
C THR A 468 -4.73 -41.92 -1.59
N TYR A 469 -4.26 -40.81 -1.02
CA TYR A 469 -2.96 -40.20 -1.32
C TYR A 469 -1.79 -41.16 -1.05
N VAL A 470 -1.70 -41.74 0.15
CA VAL A 470 -0.57 -42.62 0.51
C VAL A 470 -0.61 -43.97 -0.21
N LYS A 471 -1.80 -44.43 -0.64
CA LYS A 471 -1.94 -45.61 -1.52
C LYS A 471 -1.39 -45.33 -2.91
N LYS A 472 -1.73 -44.18 -3.50
CA LYS A 472 -1.26 -43.76 -4.82
C LYS A 472 0.22 -43.37 -4.81
N ARG A 473 0.74 -42.92 -3.66
CA ARG A 473 2.14 -42.51 -3.48
C ARG A 473 2.79 -43.29 -2.33
N PRO A 474 3.24 -44.53 -2.57
CA PRO A 474 3.90 -45.34 -1.54
C PRO A 474 5.12 -44.68 -0.91
N GLN A 475 5.79 -43.76 -1.62
CA GLN A 475 6.97 -43.01 -1.16
C GLN A 475 6.64 -41.74 -0.35
N ALA A 476 5.36 -41.43 -0.13
CA ALA A 476 4.97 -40.25 0.64
C ALA A 476 5.55 -40.32 2.08
N ASN A 477 6.11 -39.20 2.54
CA ASN A 477 6.60 -39.08 3.91
C ASN A 477 5.42 -39.04 4.89
N ARG A 478 5.14 -40.20 5.51
CA ARG A 478 4.00 -40.40 6.42
C ARG A 478 4.16 -39.66 7.73
N LEU A 479 5.38 -39.62 8.28
CA LEU A 479 5.68 -38.87 9.51
C LEU A 479 5.41 -37.38 9.32
N GLN A 480 5.79 -36.81 8.18
CA GLN A 480 5.53 -35.40 7.87
C GLN A 480 4.03 -35.11 7.73
N LEU A 481 3.26 -35.98 7.06
CA LEU A 481 1.80 -35.85 6.97
C LEU A 481 1.15 -35.94 8.35
N LEU A 482 1.57 -36.89 9.18
CA LEU A 482 1.05 -37.03 10.54
C LEU A 482 1.39 -35.83 11.41
N ALA A 483 2.63 -35.35 11.40
CA ALA A 483 3.01 -34.14 12.13
C ALA A 483 2.11 -32.94 11.74
N GLN A 484 1.82 -32.76 10.45
CA GLN A 484 0.89 -31.72 9.98
C GLN A 484 -0.54 -31.91 10.51
N VAL A 485 -1.06 -33.14 10.54
CA VAL A 485 -2.39 -33.41 11.11
C VAL A 485 -2.39 -33.16 12.63
N ALA A 486 -1.33 -33.56 13.35
CA ALA A 486 -1.20 -33.26 14.79
C ALA A 486 -1.14 -31.76 15.07
N GLU A 487 -0.43 -30.98 14.25
CA GLU A 487 -0.37 -29.52 14.33
C GLU A 487 -1.75 -28.88 14.11
N GLY A 488 -2.51 -29.37 13.11
CA GLY A 488 -3.89 -28.96 12.90
C GLY A 488 -4.80 -29.31 14.07
N LEU A 489 -4.65 -30.51 14.66
CA LEU A 489 -5.45 -30.96 15.79
C LEU A 489 -5.15 -30.17 17.06
N ASP A 490 -3.87 -29.91 17.33
CA ASP A 490 -3.44 -29.08 18.45
C ASP A 490 -4.01 -27.66 18.36
N TYR A 491 -3.97 -27.08 17.16
CA TYR A 491 -4.64 -25.82 16.87
C TYR A 491 -6.14 -25.89 17.20
N LEU A 492 -6.88 -26.92 16.77
CA LEU A 492 -8.30 -27.05 17.10
C LEU A 492 -8.56 -27.09 18.61
N HIS A 493 -7.69 -27.76 19.36
CA HIS A 493 -7.83 -27.98 20.81
C HIS A 493 -7.40 -26.79 21.67
N THR A 494 -6.52 -25.91 21.16
CA THR A 494 -5.86 -24.88 21.98
C THR A 494 -5.91 -23.47 21.36
N GLY A 495 -6.02 -23.35 20.04
CA GLY A 495 -5.91 -22.08 19.32
C GLY A 495 -7.15 -21.18 19.42
N PRO A 496 -8.35 -21.65 19.05
CA PRO A 496 -9.57 -20.89 19.22
C PRO A 496 -9.87 -20.61 20.71
N LYS A 497 -10.54 -19.47 21.00
CA LYS A 497 -10.95 -19.08 22.37
C LYS A 497 -11.63 -20.22 23.14
N ASN A 498 -12.46 -20.99 22.45
CA ASN A 498 -13.07 -22.21 22.97
C ASN A 498 -12.55 -23.40 22.17
N PRO A 499 -12.08 -24.47 22.81
CA PRO A 499 -11.62 -25.67 22.11
C PRO A 499 -12.67 -26.20 21.14
N VAL A 500 -12.21 -26.62 19.97
CA VAL A 500 -13.01 -27.30 18.96
C VAL A 500 -12.65 -28.77 18.97
N ILE A 501 -13.59 -29.62 19.36
CA ILE A 501 -13.43 -31.08 19.28
C ILE A 501 -13.89 -31.52 17.89
N HIS A 502 -13.04 -32.23 17.15
CA HIS A 502 -13.31 -32.61 15.77
C HIS A 502 -14.41 -33.67 15.69
N GLY A 503 -14.22 -34.78 16.39
CA GLY A 503 -15.24 -35.79 16.66
C GLY A 503 -15.46 -36.90 15.63
N ASP A 504 -14.90 -36.76 14.43
CA ASP A 504 -14.89 -37.81 13.40
C ASP A 504 -13.53 -37.88 12.67
N LEU A 505 -12.43 -37.85 13.43
CA LEU A 505 -11.11 -37.83 12.83
C LEU A 505 -10.75 -39.19 12.22
N LYS A 506 -10.51 -39.21 10.91
CA LYS A 506 -10.13 -40.38 10.11
C LYS A 506 -9.31 -39.93 8.90
N ALA A 507 -8.52 -40.81 8.29
CA ALA A 507 -7.69 -40.41 7.14
C ALA A 507 -8.50 -39.90 5.93
N ALA A 508 -9.76 -40.35 5.79
CA ALA A 508 -10.69 -39.83 4.77
C ALA A 508 -11.13 -38.36 5.02
N ASN A 509 -11.02 -37.87 6.25
CA ASN A 509 -11.31 -36.49 6.65
C ASN A 509 -10.04 -35.62 6.72
N VAL A 510 -8.92 -36.12 6.21
CA VAL A 510 -7.69 -35.34 6.03
C VAL A 510 -7.46 -35.18 4.54
N LEU A 511 -7.54 -33.96 4.03
CA LEU A 511 -7.33 -33.67 2.61
C LEU A 511 -5.91 -33.17 2.36
N ILE A 512 -5.36 -33.49 1.18
CA ILE A 512 -4.00 -33.14 0.79
C ILE A 512 -4.04 -32.06 -0.30
N SER A 513 -3.42 -30.92 -0.03
CA SER A 513 -3.30 -29.83 -1.01
C SER A 513 -2.39 -30.22 -2.18
N SER A 514 -2.42 -29.45 -3.28
CA SER A 514 -1.50 -29.65 -4.42
C SER A 514 -0.03 -29.63 -4.01
N ALA A 515 0.33 -28.82 -3.01
CA ALA A 515 1.68 -28.72 -2.43
C ALA A 515 2.03 -29.86 -1.46
N GLY A 516 1.14 -30.85 -1.27
CA GLY A 516 1.36 -31.98 -0.36
C GLY A 516 1.18 -31.64 1.12
N VAL A 517 0.42 -30.58 1.44
CA VAL A 517 0.12 -30.19 2.83
C VAL A 517 -1.17 -30.87 3.28
N ALA A 518 -1.13 -31.58 4.41
CA ALA A 518 -2.29 -32.20 5.03
C ALA A 518 -3.15 -31.17 5.77
N ARG A 519 -4.47 -31.25 5.58
CA ARG A 519 -5.48 -30.36 6.17
C ARG A 519 -6.65 -31.16 6.72
N ILE A 520 -6.98 -30.95 7.98
CA ILE A 520 -8.17 -31.55 8.62
C ILE A 520 -9.43 -30.92 8.02
N ALA A 521 -10.40 -31.75 7.64
CA ALA A 521 -11.66 -31.39 7.01
C ALA A 521 -12.84 -32.11 7.67
N ASP A 522 -14.07 -31.74 7.28
CA ASP A 522 -15.34 -32.33 7.73
C ASP A 522 -15.68 -32.11 9.21
N PHE A 523 -16.17 -30.91 9.52
CA PHE A 523 -16.56 -30.50 10.87
C PHE A 523 -18.02 -30.85 11.23
N GLY A 524 -18.65 -31.77 10.50
CA GLY A 524 -20.07 -32.12 10.69
C GLY A 524 -20.41 -32.69 12.06
N LEU A 525 -19.41 -33.25 12.77
CA LEU A 525 -19.52 -33.73 14.16
C LEU A 525 -18.72 -32.88 15.15
N SER A 526 -18.31 -31.66 14.79
CA SER A 526 -17.49 -30.83 15.68
C SER A 526 -18.30 -30.06 16.71
N GLU A 527 -17.72 -29.83 17.90
CA GLU A 527 -18.32 -29.08 19.01
C GLU A 527 -17.41 -27.93 19.45
N LEU A 528 -18.00 -26.75 19.67
CA LEU A 528 -17.38 -25.64 20.42
C LEU A 528 -17.71 -25.81 21.90
N VAL A 529 -16.69 -25.88 22.75
CA VAL A 529 -16.88 -25.98 24.20
C VAL A 529 -17.22 -24.60 24.79
N GLU A 530 -18.51 -24.27 24.90
CA GLU A 530 -19.00 -23.03 25.53
C GLU A 530 -19.45 -23.27 27.00
N GLY A 531 -18.55 -23.03 27.96
CA GLY A 531 -18.86 -23.10 29.40
C GLY A 531 -19.14 -24.52 29.95
N GLU A 532 -19.70 -24.60 31.16
CA GLU A 532 -19.98 -25.87 31.86
C GLU A 532 -21.24 -26.61 31.36
N LYS A 533 -22.13 -25.95 30.60
CA LYS A 533 -23.37 -26.56 30.10
C LYS A 533 -23.22 -27.02 28.65
N ALA A 534 -23.42 -28.31 28.41
CA ALA A 534 -23.38 -28.89 27.07
C ALA A 534 -24.45 -28.27 26.15
N PRO A 535 -24.10 -27.83 24.93
CA PRO A 535 -25.09 -27.41 23.95
C PRO A 535 -26.00 -28.60 23.57
N ARG A 536 -27.27 -28.33 23.23
CA ARG A 536 -28.22 -29.35 22.72
C ARG A 536 -27.76 -29.88 21.34
N CYS A 537 -26.90 -30.89 21.35
CA CYS A 537 -26.39 -31.55 20.15
C CYS A 537 -27.46 -32.46 19.52
N SER A 538 -27.28 -32.82 18.24
CA SER A 538 -28.26 -33.66 17.54
C SER A 538 -28.05 -35.14 17.88
N THR A 539 -29.07 -35.99 17.76
CA THR A 539 -28.96 -37.46 17.94
C THR A 539 -27.87 -38.09 17.06
N ALA A 540 -27.66 -37.58 15.85
CA ALA A 540 -26.57 -38.02 14.97
C ALA A 540 -25.18 -37.65 15.49
N TRP A 541 -25.06 -36.64 16.35
CA TRP A 541 -23.81 -36.33 17.04
C TRP A 541 -23.55 -37.39 18.11
N TYR A 542 -24.48 -37.59 19.04
CA TYR A 542 -24.30 -38.58 20.12
C TYR A 542 -24.11 -40.02 19.62
N CYS A 543 -24.80 -40.43 18.57
CA CYS A 543 -24.75 -41.82 18.06
C CYS A 543 -23.94 -42.01 16.78
N GLY A 544 -23.44 -40.93 16.16
CA GLY A 544 -22.73 -40.99 14.88
C GLY A 544 -21.24 -41.30 15.03
N GLY A 545 -20.62 -41.77 13.95
CA GLY A 545 -19.21 -42.14 13.89
C GLY A 545 -19.02 -43.62 13.57
N ASN A 546 -17.81 -43.98 13.13
CA ASN A 546 -17.49 -45.36 12.79
C ASN A 546 -16.69 -46.01 13.94
N PRO A 547 -17.10 -47.19 14.46
CA PRO A 547 -16.48 -47.83 15.63
C PRO A 547 -14.97 -48.08 15.51
N ARG A 548 -14.40 -48.11 14.30
CA ARG A 548 -12.95 -48.29 14.10
C ARG A 548 -12.12 -47.14 14.68
N TRP A 549 -12.68 -45.92 14.73
CA TRP A 549 -12.02 -44.70 15.22
C TRP A 549 -12.61 -44.17 16.53
N GLN A 550 -13.79 -44.62 16.92
CA GLN A 550 -14.44 -44.16 18.14
C GLN A 550 -13.73 -44.70 19.39
N ALA A 551 -13.55 -43.83 20.36
CA ALA A 551 -13.02 -44.16 21.67
C ALA A 551 -14.00 -45.07 22.45
N PRO A 552 -13.49 -46.01 23.29
CA PRO A 552 -14.31 -47.01 23.96
C PRO A 552 -15.39 -46.43 24.88
N GLU A 553 -15.13 -45.28 25.52
CA GLU A 553 -16.11 -44.56 26.35
C GLU A 553 -17.32 -44.07 25.55
N LEU A 554 -17.14 -43.68 24.28
CA LEU A 554 -18.25 -43.29 23.41
C LEU A 554 -19.10 -44.50 23.00
N LEU A 555 -18.49 -45.68 22.90
CA LEU A 555 -19.19 -46.93 22.58
C LEU A 555 -19.95 -47.51 23.78
N ASN A 556 -19.50 -47.19 25.00
CA ASN A 556 -20.10 -47.62 26.27
C ASN A 556 -21.13 -46.64 26.83
N ALA A 557 -21.21 -45.43 26.26
CA ALA A 557 -22.08 -44.39 26.75
C ALA A 557 -23.56 -44.81 26.75
N SER A 558 -24.19 -44.69 27.92
CA SER A 558 -25.63 -44.94 28.11
C SER A 558 -26.42 -43.64 28.23
N THR A 559 -25.72 -42.51 28.41
CA THR A 559 -26.29 -41.17 28.50
C THR A 559 -25.67 -40.22 27.47
N ASN A 560 -26.33 -39.10 27.18
CA ASN A 560 -25.80 -38.08 26.26
C ASN A 560 -24.54 -37.41 26.83
N GLU A 561 -24.47 -37.26 28.14
CA GLU A 561 -23.33 -36.70 28.86
C GLU A 561 -22.10 -37.61 28.74
N GLU A 562 -22.28 -38.93 28.86
CA GLU A 562 -21.20 -39.93 28.66
C GLU A 562 -20.78 -40.03 27.19
N ALA A 563 -21.71 -39.84 26.24
CA ALA A 563 -21.44 -39.87 24.80
C ALA A 563 -20.78 -38.55 24.30
N ARG A 564 -20.38 -37.66 25.20
CA ARG A 564 -19.76 -36.39 24.84
C ARG A 564 -18.34 -36.62 24.33
N ARG A 565 -18.05 -36.08 23.15
CA ARG A 565 -16.70 -36.07 22.59
C ARG A 565 -15.83 -35.06 23.32
N THR A 566 -14.58 -35.43 23.51
CA THR A 566 -13.57 -34.63 24.21
C THR A 566 -12.26 -34.61 23.41
N LYS A 567 -11.27 -33.84 23.87
CA LYS A 567 -9.94 -33.79 23.25
C LYS A 567 -9.31 -35.19 23.23
N GLU A 568 -9.52 -35.94 24.30
CA GLU A 568 -9.02 -37.29 24.50
C GLU A 568 -9.66 -38.29 23.52
N THR A 569 -10.93 -38.07 23.13
CA THR A 569 -11.58 -38.89 22.10
C THR A 569 -11.00 -38.62 20.71
N ASP A 570 -10.64 -37.37 20.40
CA ASP A 570 -9.93 -37.04 19.16
C ASP A 570 -8.52 -37.64 19.15
N CYS A 571 -7.79 -37.60 20.27
CA CYS A 571 -6.46 -38.21 20.37
C CYS A 571 -6.51 -39.73 20.16
N PHE A 572 -7.55 -40.40 20.65
CA PHE A 572 -7.77 -41.82 20.35
C PHE A 572 -7.95 -42.07 18.85
N ALA A 573 -8.83 -41.28 18.21
CA ALA A 573 -9.07 -41.34 16.77
C ALA A 573 -7.80 -41.01 15.97
N TYR A 574 -6.98 -40.05 16.43
CA TYR A 574 -5.71 -39.71 15.82
C TYR A 574 -4.73 -40.88 15.81
N GLY A 575 -4.62 -41.63 16.91
CA GLY A 575 -3.81 -42.86 16.93
C GLY A 575 -4.22 -43.86 15.85
N ARG A 576 -5.53 -43.95 15.56
CA ARG A 576 -6.08 -44.78 14.47
C ARG A 576 -5.73 -44.22 13.09
N VAL A 577 -5.76 -42.90 12.92
CA VAL A 577 -5.30 -42.22 11.69
C VAL A 577 -3.83 -42.48 11.41
N MET A 578 -2.98 -42.51 12.45
CA MET A 578 -1.57 -42.88 12.28
C MET A 578 -1.46 -44.25 11.62
N LEU A 579 -2.17 -45.25 12.15
CA LEU A 579 -2.17 -46.61 11.59
C LEU A 579 -2.66 -46.63 10.13
N GLU A 580 -3.72 -45.89 9.82
CA GLU A 580 -4.25 -45.78 8.46
C GLU A 580 -3.22 -45.23 7.46
N ILE A 581 -2.54 -44.15 7.84
CA ILE A 581 -1.57 -43.47 6.96
C ILE A 581 -0.32 -44.34 6.76
N PHE A 582 0.12 -45.07 7.79
CA PHE A 582 1.25 -45.99 7.64
C PHE A 582 0.92 -47.18 6.75
N THR A 583 -0.21 -47.84 6.98
CA THR A 583 -0.58 -49.09 6.31
C THR A 583 -1.28 -48.87 4.96
N GLY A 584 -1.89 -47.70 4.75
CA GLY A 584 -2.83 -47.48 3.67
C GLY A 584 -4.12 -48.30 3.83
N GLN A 585 -4.46 -48.76 5.04
CA GLN A 585 -5.63 -49.61 5.30
C GLN A 585 -6.40 -49.09 6.51
N VAL A 586 -7.72 -49.27 6.50
CA VAL A 586 -8.55 -48.89 7.66
C VAL A 586 -8.17 -49.73 8.90
N PRO A 587 -8.31 -49.22 10.13
CA PRO A 587 -8.01 -50.01 11.33
C PRO A 587 -8.90 -51.25 11.38
N PHE A 588 -8.35 -52.41 11.73
CA PHE A 588 -9.03 -53.71 11.65
C PHE A 588 -9.47 -54.12 10.23
N PHE A 589 -8.69 -53.80 9.20
CA PHE A 589 -9.04 -54.11 7.79
C PHE A 589 -9.34 -55.60 7.54
N TYR A 590 -8.73 -56.50 8.31
CA TYR A 590 -8.93 -57.95 8.27
C TYR A 590 -10.32 -58.41 8.77
N LEU A 591 -11.12 -57.50 9.34
CA LEU A 591 -12.48 -57.74 9.81
C LEU A 591 -13.51 -56.97 8.96
N SER A 592 -13.25 -56.80 7.66
CA SER A 592 -13.84 -55.79 6.76
C SER A 592 -15.37 -55.63 6.79
N THR A 593 -16.15 -56.62 7.23
CA THR A 593 -17.63 -56.59 7.22
C THR A 593 -18.32 -56.83 8.57
N ASN A 594 -17.59 -57.07 9.66
CA ASN A 594 -18.21 -57.35 10.97
C ASN A 594 -18.10 -56.15 11.93
N THR A 595 -18.94 -55.12 11.70
CA THR A 595 -19.00 -53.92 12.55
C THR A 595 -19.25 -54.25 14.02
N LEU A 596 -20.04 -55.29 14.32
CA LEU A 596 -20.33 -55.71 15.69
C LEU A 596 -19.10 -56.34 16.37
N SER A 597 -18.31 -57.14 15.65
CA SER A 597 -17.03 -57.66 16.16
C SER A 597 -16.05 -56.52 16.45
N ILE A 598 -15.92 -55.55 15.55
CA ILE A 598 -15.04 -54.40 15.76
C ILE A 598 -15.51 -53.60 16.98
N PHE A 599 -16.80 -53.33 17.07
CA PHE A 599 -17.40 -52.68 18.24
C PHE A 599 -17.03 -53.40 19.53
N ASN A 600 -17.24 -54.73 19.60
CA ASN A 600 -16.90 -55.52 20.79
C ASN A 600 -15.40 -55.54 21.10
N MET A 601 -14.53 -55.60 20.07
CA MET A 601 -13.07 -55.57 20.26
C MET A 601 -12.61 -54.25 20.84
N VAL A 602 -13.06 -53.12 20.27
CA VAL A 602 -12.71 -51.78 20.76
C VAL A 602 -13.25 -51.57 22.17
N ARG A 603 -14.50 -51.98 22.42
CA ARG A 603 -15.13 -51.91 23.74
C ARG A 603 -14.35 -52.67 24.82
N ASN A 604 -13.74 -53.79 24.44
CA ASN A 604 -12.93 -54.63 25.33
C ASN A 604 -11.45 -54.22 25.38
N GLY A 605 -11.07 -53.08 24.80
CA GLY A 605 -9.70 -52.55 24.82
C GLY A 605 -8.71 -53.26 23.93
N GLN A 606 -9.16 -53.97 22.90
CA GLN A 606 -8.27 -54.62 21.94
C GLN A 606 -7.76 -53.63 20.88
N PHE A 607 -6.49 -53.80 20.51
CA PHE A 607 -5.84 -53.01 19.45
C PHE A 607 -5.78 -53.78 18.13
N PRO A 608 -5.71 -53.09 16.98
CA PRO A 608 -5.32 -53.68 15.72
C PRO A 608 -3.95 -54.30 15.82
N ASP A 609 -3.71 -55.33 15.01
CA ASP A 609 -2.42 -55.98 14.93
C ASP A 609 -1.32 -55.01 14.48
N ARG A 610 -0.15 -55.11 15.11
CA ARG A 610 1.02 -54.32 14.73
C ARG A 610 1.50 -54.76 13.35
N PRO A 611 1.60 -53.87 12.36
CA PRO A 611 2.26 -54.21 11.10
C PRO A 611 3.77 -54.37 11.33
N LEU A 612 4.30 -55.56 11.00
CA LEU A 612 5.72 -55.90 11.12
C LEU A 612 6.45 -55.96 9.76
N GLY A 613 5.79 -55.52 8.69
CA GLY A 613 6.38 -55.47 7.35
C GLY A 613 7.60 -54.54 7.33
N LYS A 614 8.72 -55.03 6.78
CA LYS A 614 9.98 -54.25 6.68
C LYS A 614 9.77 -52.91 5.96
N ASP A 615 8.87 -52.87 4.98
CA ASP A 615 8.55 -51.65 4.23
C ASP A 615 7.83 -50.59 5.09
N ILE A 616 7.00 -51.02 6.04
CA ILE A 616 6.26 -50.12 6.94
C ILE A 616 7.19 -49.56 8.02
N VAL A 617 8.11 -50.37 8.53
CA VAL A 617 9.17 -49.92 9.45
C VAL A 617 10.08 -48.91 8.74
N ALA A 618 10.50 -49.21 7.50
CA ALA A 618 11.29 -48.29 6.68
C ALA A 618 10.57 -46.97 6.37
N LYS A 619 9.23 -46.93 6.43
CA LYS A 619 8.43 -45.70 6.30
C LYS A 619 8.33 -44.88 7.60
N GLY A 620 8.96 -45.35 8.68
CA GLY A 620 9.06 -44.64 9.97
C GLY A 620 8.18 -45.18 11.10
N LEU A 621 7.48 -46.32 10.92
CA LEU A 621 6.73 -46.95 12.02
C LEU A 621 7.65 -47.82 12.90
N ASP A 622 8.54 -47.16 13.63
CA ASP A 622 9.43 -47.79 14.60
C ASP A 622 8.68 -48.17 15.90
N ASP A 623 9.40 -48.78 16.86
CA ASP A 623 8.86 -49.13 18.17
C ASP A 623 8.33 -47.92 18.94
N ARG A 624 8.97 -46.75 18.82
CA ARG A 624 8.58 -45.55 19.56
C ARG A 624 7.28 -44.96 19.02
N VAL A 625 7.11 -44.94 17.70
CA VAL A 625 5.88 -44.50 17.05
C VAL A 625 4.74 -45.48 17.33
N TRP A 626 5.03 -46.79 17.40
CA TRP A 626 4.05 -47.78 17.84
C TRP A 626 3.62 -47.60 19.30
N GLU A 627 4.56 -47.37 20.23
CA GLU A 627 4.23 -47.05 21.62
C GLU A 627 3.40 -45.78 21.73
N LEU A 628 3.71 -44.74 20.95
CA LEU A 628 2.91 -43.53 20.84
C LEU A 628 1.46 -43.85 20.43
N MET A 629 1.24 -44.66 19.39
CA MET A 629 -0.11 -45.08 18.98
C MET A 629 -0.85 -45.79 20.12
N LYS A 630 -0.18 -46.71 20.82
CA LYS A 630 -0.80 -47.42 21.95
C LYS A 630 -1.16 -46.49 23.11
N THR A 631 -0.33 -45.48 23.41
CA THR A 631 -0.68 -44.46 24.42
C THR A 631 -1.94 -43.69 24.00
N CYS A 632 -2.08 -43.35 22.71
CA CYS A 632 -3.30 -42.73 22.19
C CYS A 632 -4.53 -43.65 22.33
N TRP A 633 -4.34 -44.96 22.25
CA TRP A 633 -5.43 -45.94 22.37
C TRP A 633 -5.74 -46.38 23.80
N SER A 634 -5.20 -45.71 24.82
CA SER A 634 -5.51 -46.04 26.22
C SER A 634 -7.02 -46.10 26.48
N MET A 635 -7.46 -47.12 27.23
CA MET A 635 -8.85 -47.24 27.70
C MET A 635 -9.23 -46.11 28.65
N ASP A 636 -8.28 -45.68 29.50
CA ASP A 636 -8.43 -44.49 30.34
C ASP A 636 -8.13 -43.23 29.50
N PRO A 637 -9.12 -42.34 29.29
CA PRO A 637 -8.93 -41.11 28.54
C PRO A 637 -7.84 -40.20 29.12
N THR A 638 -7.65 -40.20 30.44
CA THR A 638 -6.68 -39.31 31.12
C THR A 638 -5.22 -39.70 30.86
N GLN A 639 -4.97 -40.94 30.43
CA GLN A 639 -3.64 -41.43 30.07
C GLN A 639 -3.27 -41.16 28.61
N ARG A 640 -4.23 -40.66 27.80
CA ARG A 640 -3.98 -40.33 26.40
C ARG A 640 -3.18 -39.04 26.30
N LEU A 641 -2.22 -39.01 25.39
CA LEU A 641 -1.43 -37.82 25.14
C LEU A 641 -2.30 -36.72 24.53
N SER A 642 -1.98 -35.47 24.87
CA SER A 642 -2.52 -34.30 24.19
C SER A 642 -2.00 -34.19 22.76
N ALA A 643 -2.70 -33.44 21.91
CA ALA A 643 -2.28 -33.20 20.52
C ALA A 643 -0.87 -32.56 20.44
N ALA A 644 -0.55 -31.60 21.32
CA ALA A 644 0.78 -31.01 21.44
C ALA A 644 1.88 -32.05 21.75
N GLU A 645 1.63 -32.99 22.67
CA GLU A 645 2.60 -34.03 23.02
C GLU A 645 2.79 -35.05 21.89
N ILE A 646 1.69 -35.39 21.20
CA ILE A 646 1.72 -36.24 20.00
C ILE A 646 2.58 -35.58 18.91
N LEU A 647 2.35 -34.29 18.63
CA LEU A 647 3.11 -33.51 17.65
C LEU A 647 4.60 -33.55 17.99
N LYS A 648 4.97 -33.22 19.24
CA LYS A 648 6.37 -33.23 19.69
C LYS A 648 7.06 -34.58 19.45
N ARG A 649 6.39 -35.69 19.78
CA ARG A 649 6.94 -37.04 19.56
C ARG A 649 7.07 -37.40 18.08
N LEU A 650 6.17 -36.90 17.24
CA LEU A 650 6.24 -37.08 15.79
C LEU A 650 7.37 -36.26 15.15
N GLU A 651 7.60 -35.03 15.61
CA GLU A 651 8.73 -34.21 15.18
C GLU A 651 10.07 -34.86 15.58
N ASP A 652 10.14 -35.45 16.78
CA ASP A 652 11.29 -36.24 17.23
C ASP A 652 11.51 -37.49 16.35
N ALA A 653 10.44 -38.14 15.89
CA ALA A 653 10.53 -39.27 14.97
C ALA A 653 10.98 -38.83 13.57
N LEU A 654 10.44 -37.72 13.07
CA LEU A 654 10.79 -37.16 11.77
C LEU A 654 12.27 -36.77 11.70
N ARG A 655 12.81 -36.15 12.75
CA ARG A 655 14.24 -35.77 12.82
C ARG A 655 15.16 -37.00 12.72
N ARG A 656 14.88 -38.03 13.53
CA ARG A 656 15.66 -39.28 13.53
C ARG A 656 15.63 -39.99 12.18
N HIS A 657 14.46 -40.01 11.54
CA HIS A 657 14.28 -40.67 10.26
C HIS A 657 15.09 -39.99 9.14
N CYS A 658 15.16 -38.66 9.12
CA CYS A 658 16.01 -37.92 8.18
C CYS A 658 17.52 -38.17 8.40
N ASP A 659 17.95 -38.33 9.66
CA ASP A 659 19.35 -38.58 9.98
C ASP A 659 19.81 -39.98 9.52
N ASP A 660 18.93 -40.99 9.61
CA ASP A 660 19.21 -42.36 9.15
C ASP A 660 19.32 -42.44 7.60
N ASP A 661 18.48 -41.70 6.87
CA ASP A 661 18.58 -41.61 5.40
C ASP A 661 19.86 -40.89 4.95
N SER A 662 20.34 -39.89 5.72
CA SER A 662 21.57 -39.14 5.36
C SER A 662 22.87 -39.93 5.54
N ASN A 663 22.85 -41.01 6.33
CA ASN A 663 23.98 -41.90 6.54
C ASN A 663 24.02 -43.10 5.59
N SER A 664 23.01 -43.27 4.72
CA SER A 664 22.94 -44.32 3.71
C SER A 664 22.85 -43.73 2.28
N GLU A 665 24.01 -43.67 1.62
CA GLU A 665 24.25 -43.39 0.19
C GLU A 665 24.31 -41.92 -0.29
N GLY A 666 25.47 -41.61 -0.88
CA GLY A 666 25.65 -40.48 -1.77
C GLY A 666 24.97 -40.74 -3.12
N SER A 667 23.89 -40.02 -3.39
CA SER A 667 23.39 -39.79 -4.75
C SER A 667 22.64 -38.47 -4.78
N ALA A 668 23.02 -37.62 -5.73
CA ALA A 668 22.56 -36.25 -5.85
C ALA A 668 21.06 -36.18 -6.19
N ASN A 669 20.27 -35.60 -5.30
CA ASN A 669 18.98 -35.00 -5.63
C ASN A 669 18.85 -33.63 -4.95
N PRO A 670 18.17 -32.67 -5.60
CA PRO A 670 18.29 -31.26 -5.27
C PRO A 670 17.71 -30.96 -3.89
N ARG A 671 18.48 -30.21 -3.11
CA ARG A 671 18.06 -29.67 -1.81
C ARG A 671 16.71 -28.96 -1.98
N PRO A 672 15.72 -29.17 -1.09
CA PRO A 672 14.53 -28.36 -1.08
C PRO A 672 14.95 -26.90 -0.82
N GLU A 673 14.52 -26.00 -1.71
CA GLU A 673 14.67 -24.57 -1.52
C GLU A 673 14.20 -24.20 -0.12
N LYS A 674 14.99 -23.37 0.58
CA LYS A 674 14.67 -22.85 1.90
C LYS A 674 13.22 -22.34 1.89
N ARG A 675 12.32 -23.06 2.58
CA ARG A 675 10.97 -22.58 2.87
C ARG A 675 11.09 -21.18 3.48
N ALA A 676 10.42 -20.22 2.87
CA ALA A 676 9.99 -19.03 3.57
C ALA A 676 9.19 -19.49 4.79
N ARG A 677 9.79 -19.35 5.97
CA ARG A 677 9.08 -19.41 7.24
C ARG A 677 8.00 -18.33 7.22
N VAL A 678 6.78 -18.68 6.86
CA VAL A 678 5.61 -17.88 7.24
C VAL A 678 5.37 -18.18 8.70
N VAL A 679 6.21 -17.58 9.55
CA VAL A 679 5.94 -17.48 10.99
C VAL A 679 4.99 -16.31 11.11
N VAL A 680 3.71 -16.58 11.32
CA VAL A 680 2.82 -15.59 11.93
C VAL A 680 3.24 -15.50 13.39
N LYS A 681 4.20 -14.63 13.68
CA LYS A 681 4.42 -14.17 15.04
C LYS A 681 3.24 -13.27 15.39
N VAL A 682 2.34 -13.79 16.21
CA VAL A 682 1.42 -12.96 16.99
C VAL A 682 2.28 -12.33 18.06
N GLU A 683 2.71 -11.08 17.84
CA GLU A 683 3.13 -10.23 18.96
C GLU A 683 1.85 -9.58 19.47
N GLU A 684 1.42 -10.02 20.66
CA GLU A 684 0.43 -9.31 21.46
C GLU A 684 0.96 -7.88 21.68
N VAL A 685 0.21 -6.89 21.23
CA VAL A 685 0.38 -5.51 21.64
C VAL A 685 -0.79 -5.22 22.56
N ASP A 686 -0.48 -5.01 23.84
CA ASP A 686 -1.43 -4.55 24.86
C ASP A 686 -2.21 -3.33 24.34
N ALA A 687 -3.53 -3.46 24.30
CA ALA A 687 -4.51 -2.37 24.27
C ALA A 687 -5.80 -2.82 24.96
#